data_AF-I3XUI6-F1
#
_entry.id   AF-I3XUI6-F1
#
_cell.length_a   1.000
_cell.length_b   1.000
_cell.length_c   1.000
_cell.angle_alpha   90.00
_cell.angle_beta   90.00
_cell.angle_gamma   90.00
#
_symmetry.space_group_name_H-M   'P 1'
#
loop_
_entity.id
_entity.type
_entity.pdbx_description
1 polymer ?
#
loop_
_entity_poly.entity_id
_entity_poly.type
_entity_poly.pdbx_seq_one_letter_code
_entity_poly.pdbx_strand_id
1 'polypeptide(L)'
;MKLTTYRYESLEALEAFLTKTFPPDAHLFIQLFCGNTNHQILQPLLECLKSQLSNSVIIGTSTTGEISSGCIHTSSIQISFCHLQKSRAKAYYFAKADFESGQKAAQKLIEKETRVCISFAYPFGEDNSENFLEGFNSVCSHVPIAGGNASDEFLFSDAFIICENHIYTQGIVLVGLSGKSLHVNHKYSLGWIPIGKEMCITKAHHNSVYEIDHQPVQAIYQHYLGAKSVQNLPFSAMEFPFMKICDGMEVYRSLIGVNPDGSLLYAGHLHEGDRVRFAIGNIEEIMHKALLLQQAIDKKPTEALFIYSCSARKVFLQEHLAYECELLEQIAPTAGFFSYGEFFHTAHHHQLLNLTTTVLGLSESDFIVSHTATSKPEVVCSTLKSLTHLVNVTQHELDLNTNFLSQYKNVLDACCIVSKMDCKGVITYVNEAFREMSGYSYEEIIGQTHRIFRPSDADLVVYENLWNTIRQKKIWKGITRGIDKKGAVHYLQNTVMPILDAKGEILEYICAHFSITELVLKDQIIEKHFKDELTGFGNREALFYRLSLHEKKQLLILFNVVGFSEINDYLGYDVGDALLKNIAQFLMHSFQEHLDVVFRTNGDEFAVLLSHYDFEESLLMKERIKKIVHELEKKVFTLYGYDVLIRLNVGVAQELGSKVYRCAHIALKEAKRENQLIVFYNTNHALKKRTTHNLQIIQKIKRAIEHDRIVPFYQGIYDNAQQKITKYEVLMRLMEEDGTYLSPYFFLEQAKKTRLYEKLTKIMIQKAFAYLKDFDVDFSINFTKGDILSSSVKECLYETIKKYQCGHRVILEIVESEGIENFSEIIHFIHEVKKLGCRIAIDDFGTGYSNFTYLVKLDVDFIKIDGSIIKAIATNEVNRMMTQTIVSFAHKMGYEVVAEFVDNPQVQAILEELHVNFSQGYLFSKPSALIHQASV
;
A
#
# COMPACT_ATOMS: atom_id res chain seq x y z
N MET A 1 67.03 9.06 -6.57
CA MET A 1 66.81 10.48 -6.94
C MET A 1 67.43 11.40 -5.91
N LYS A 2 67.92 12.58 -6.28
CA LYS A 2 68.41 13.59 -5.31
C LYS A 2 67.96 14.99 -5.72
N LEU A 3 67.28 15.70 -4.82
CA LEU A 3 66.91 17.10 -5.00
C LEU A 3 67.95 18.01 -4.33
N THR A 4 68.35 19.07 -5.02
CA THR A 4 69.23 20.11 -4.47
C THR A 4 68.71 21.46 -4.93
N THR A 5 68.59 22.40 -4.00
CA THR A 5 68.10 23.76 -4.27
C THR A 5 69.27 24.75 -4.21
N TYR A 6 69.22 25.77 -5.04
CA TYR A 6 70.22 26.84 -5.09
C TYR A 6 69.52 28.17 -5.28
N ARG A 7 69.84 29.14 -4.42
CA ARG A 7 69.38 30.52 -4.58
C ARG A 7 70.41 31.26 -5.42
N TYR A 8 69.98 31.80 -6.55
CA TYR A 8 70.85 32.53 -7.45
C TYR A 8 71.39 33.82 -6.81
N GLU A 9 72.71 34.01 -6.88
CA GLU A 9 73.41 35.19 -6.37
C GLU A 9 74.09 35.97 -7.52
N SER A 10 74.93 35.27 -8.30
CA SER A 10 75.55 35.79 -9.52
C SER A 10 75.84 34.65 -10.51
N LEU A 11 76.20 35.00 -11.74
CA LEU A 11 76.52 34.02 -12.77
C LEU A 11 77.79 33.24 -12.42
N GLU A 12 78.82 33.90 -11.88
CA GLU A 12 80.06 33.23 -11.46
C GLU A 12 79.83 32.26 -10.28
N ALA A 13 78.99 32.66 -9.32
CA ALA A 13 78.64 31.81 -8.18
C ALA A 13 77.85 30.57 -8.63
N LEU A 14 76.96 30.73 -9.61
CA LEU A 14 76.22 29.62 -10.23
C LEU A 14 77.17 28.67 -10.95
N GLU A 15 78.06 29.15 -11.81
CA GLU A 15 79.04 28.32 -12.53
C GLU A 15 79.93 27.51 -11.59
N ALA A 16 80.43 28.15 -10.52
CA ALA A 16 81.22 27.49 -9.49
C ALA A 16 80.42 26.40 -8.77
N PHE A 17 79.15 26.67 -8.45
CA PHE A 17 78.25 25.70 -7.83
C PHE A 17 77.98 24.50 -8.74
N LEU A 18 77.67 24.73 -10.02
CA LEU A 18 77.37 23.68 -11.00
C LEU A 18 78.57 22.74 -11.17
N THR A 19 79.75 23.31 -11.41
CA THR A 19 81.00 22.56 -11.62
C THR A 19 81.38 21.71 -10.41
N LYS A 20 81.12 22.22 -9.20
CA LYS A 20 81.43 21.52 -7.94
C LYS A 20 80.42 20.41 -7.63
N THR A 21 79.17 20.57 -8.02
CA THR A 21 78.06 19.75 -7.49
C THR A 21 77.65 18.63 -8.44
N PHE A 22 77.70 18.86 -9.76
CA PHE A 22 77.18 17.92 -10.75
C PHE A 22 78.24 17.53 -11.78
N PRO A 23 78.31 16.25 -12.18
CA PRO A 23 79.11 15.86 -13.33
C PRO A 23 78.49 16.42 -14.63
N PRO A 24 79.29 16.71 -15.67
CA PRO A 24 78.81 17.27 -16.95
C PRO A 24 77.72 16.41 -17.62
N ASP A 25 77.76 15.10 -17.36
CA ASP A 25 76.87 14.11 -17.99
C ASP A 25 75.59 13.86 -17.17
N ALA A 26 75.36 14.60 -16.09
CA ALA A 26 74.23 14.39 -15.20
C ALA A 26 72.87 14.58 -15.91
N HIS A 27 71.96 13.63 -15.74
CA HIS A 27 70.57 13.76 -16.17
C HIS A 27 69.78 14.54 -15.11
N LEU A 28 69.64 15.85 -15.33
CA LEU A 28 68.99 16.76 -14.41
C LEU A 28 67.64 17.21 -14.96
N PHE A 29 66.63 17.20 -14.10
CA PHE A 29 65.41 17.95 -14.29
C PHE A 29 65.49 19.22 -13.45
N ILE A 30 65.49 20.38 -14.11
CA ILE A 30 65.73 21.68 -13.50
C ILE A 30 64.44 22.49 -13.54
N GLN A 31 64.05 23.02 -12.38
CA GLN A 31 62.92 23.94 -12.24
C GLN A 31 63.39 25.29 -11.71
N LEU A 32 63.02 26.38 -12.40
CA LEU A 32 63.29 27.74 -11.95
C LEU A 32 62.01 28.38 -11.41
N PHE A 33 62.10 28.92 -10.21
CA PHE A 33 61.04 29.70 -9.58
C PHE A 33 61.55 31.14 -9.40
N CYS A 34 60.93 32.08 -10.12
CA CYS A 34 61.43 33.44 -10.26
C CYS A 34 60.46 34.46 -9.65
N GLY A 35 60.73 34.94 -8.44
CA GLY A 35 60.09 36.14 -7.91
C GLY A 35 60.80 37.43 -8.32
N ASN A 36 62.07 37.35 -8.72
CA ASN A 36 62.72 38.43 -9.48
C ASN A 36 62.47 38.22 -10.98
N THR A 37 61.64 39.07 -11.58
CA THR A 37 61.22 38.99 -12.98
C THR A 37 62.16 39.70 -13.96
N ASN A 38 63.35 40.15 -13.52
CA ASN A 38 64.28 40.85 -14.40
C ASN A 38 64.84 39.93 -15.51
N HIS A 39 64.27 40.05 -16.70
CA HIS A 39 64.66 39.29 -17.89
C HIS A 39 66.14 39.44 -18.27
N GLN A 40 66.79 40.57 -17.94
CA GLN A 40 68.22 40.78 -18.23
C GLN A 40 69.13 39.84 -17.43
N ILE A 41 68.65 39.33 -16.30
CA ILE A 41 69.36 38.36 -15.46
C ILE A 41 68.98 36.92 -15.86
N LEU A 42 67.72 36.68 -16.18
CA LEU A 42 67.19 35.35 -16.47
C LEU A 42 67.76 34.74 -17.76
N GLN A 43 67.89 35.52 -18.84
CA GLN A 43 68.35 34.99 -20.12
C GLN A 43 69.81 34.48 -20.06
N PRO A 44 70.79 35.25 -19.54
CA PRO A 44 72.15 34.75 -19.35
C PRO A 44 72.23 33.53 -18.42
N LEU A 45 71.39 33.49 -17.38
CA LEU A 45 71.30 32.38 -16.44
C LEU A 45 70.84 31.09 -17.13
N LEU A 46 69.82 31.16 -17.99
CA LEU A 46 69.33 30.01 -18.74
C LEU A 46 70.36 29.50 -19.75
N GLU A 47 71.09 30.41 -20.40
CA GLU A 47 72.19 30.07 -21.32
C GLU A 47 73.35 29.39 -20.59
N CYS A 48 73.69 29.86 -19.37
CA CYS A 48 74.67 29.23 -18.50
C CYS A 48 74.25 27.80 -18.11
N LEU A 49 73.00 27.61 -17.67
CA LEU A 49 72.48 26.28 -17.33
C LEU A 49 72.51 25.32 -18.53
N LYS A 50 72.08 25.78 -19.71
CA LYS A 50 72.01 24.91 -20.90
C LYS A 50 73.40 24.58 -21.47
N SER A 51 74.36 25.51 -21.37
CA SER A 51 75.73 25.27 -21.84
C SER A 51 76.51 24.32 -20.91
N GLN A 52 76.39 24.47 -19.60
CA GLN A 52 77.08 23.63 -18.61
C GLN A 52 76.41 22.27 -18.41
N LEU A 53 75.08 22.17 -18.56
CA LEU A 53 74.30 20.96 -18.31
C LEU A 53 73.45 20.59 -19.54
N SER A 54 74.11 20.27 -20.64
CA SER A 54 73.45 20.02 -21.94
C SER A 54 72.41 18.89 -21.93
N ASN A 55 72.57 17.88 -21.06
CA ASN A 55 71.65 16.75 -20.89
C ASN A 55 70.46 17.04 -19.96
N SER A 56 70.32 18.27 -19.48
CA SER A 56 69.24 18.67 -18.58
C SER A 56 68.00 19.16 -19.31
N VAL A 57 66.84 18.93 -18.69
CA VAL A 57 65.54 19.49 -19.10
C VAL A 57 65.19 20.62 -18.14
N ILE A 58 64.90 21.79 -18.70
CA ILE A 58 64.67 23.02 -17.92
C ILE A 58 63.24 23.50 -18.13
N ILE A 59 62.51 23.72 -17.05
CA ILE A 59 61.27 24.52 -17.05
C ILE A 59 61.30 25.54 -15.92
N GLY A 60 60.40 26.50 -15.95
CA GLY A 60 60.31 27.49 -14.89
C GLY A 60 59.10 28.39 -15.00
N THR A 61 58.93 29.23 -14.01
CA THR A 61 57.77 30.10 -13.87
C THR A 61 58.09 31.33 -13.04
N SER A 62 57.39 32.43 -13.33
CA SER A 62 57.28 33.55 -12.39
C SER A 62 56.45 33.12 -11.18
N THR A 63 56.71 33.75 -10.02
CA THR A 63 55.99 33.45 -8.79
C THR A 63 55.92 34.63 -7.84
N THR A 64 54.87 34.70 -7.01
CA THR A 64 54.77 35.62 -5.87
C THR A 64 55.65 35.21 -4.67
N GLY A 65 56.31 34.06 -4.72
CA GLY A 65 57.26 33.58 -3.70
C GLY A 65 57.84 32.22 -4.03
N GLU A 66 59.05 31.96 -3.56
CA GLU A 66 59.75 30.69 -3.78
C GLU A 66 59.72 29.84 -2.51
N ILE A 67 59.65 28.52 -2.67
CA ILE A 67 59.73 27.57 -1.55
C ILE A 67 60.99 26.75 -1.76
N SER A 68 61.84 26.68 -0.74
CA SER A 68 62.99 25.78 -0.75
C SER A 68 63.50 25.48 0.64
N SER A 69 63.88 24.22 0.87
CA SER A 69 64.50 23.79 2.12
C SER A 69 63.64 24.12 3.35
N GLY A 70 62.31 23.97 3.23
CA GLY A 70 61.32 24.31 4.26
C GLY A 70 61.04 25.80 4.43
N CYS A 71 61.78 26.68 3.75
CA CYS A 71 61.66 28.12 3.86
C CYS A 71 60.87 28.74 2.70
N ILE A 72 60.20 29.85 3.00
CA ILE A 72 59.55 30.72 2.00
C ILE A 72 60.46 31.91 1.74
N HIS A 73 60.73 32.19 0.47
CA HIS A 73 61.51 33.31 -0.01
C HIS A 73 60.65 34.25 -0.88
N THR A 74 61.16 35.47 -1.10
CA THR A 74 60.54 36.47 -1.95
C THR A 74 61.59 37.21 -2.76
N SER A 75 61.20 37.66 -3.95
CA SER A 75 62.01 38.51 -4.83
C SER A 75 63.37 37.89 -5.18
N SER A 76 63.44 36.56 -5.32
CA SER A 76 64.66 35.83 -5.62
C SER A 76 64.53 34.97 -6.88
N ILE A 77 65.60 34.29 -7.27
CA ILE A 77 65.54 33.24 -8.30
C ILE A 77 66.01 31.95 -7.64
N GLN A 78 65.08 31.02 -7.45
CA GLN A 78 65.36 29.72 -6.86
C GLN A 78 65.45 28.67 -7.95
N ILE A 79 66.56 27.94 -7.98
CA ILE A 79 66.82 26.87 -8.94
C ILE A 79 66.78 25.53 -8.21
N SER A 80 65.91 24.64 -8.67
CA SER A 80 65.78 23.28 -8.18
C SER A 80 66.43 22.31 -9.16
N PHE A 81 67.42 21.55 -8.70
CA PHE A 81 68.12 20.53 -9.46
C PHE A 81 67.69 19.14 -8.97
N CYS A 82 66.88 18.44 -9.77
CA CYS A 82 66.47 17.08 -9.49
C CYS A 82 67.29 16.10 -10.33
N HIS A 83 68.18 15.35 -9.68
CA HIS A 83 69.00 14.32 -10.34
C HIS A 83 68.20 13.04 -10.51
N LEU A 84 67.90 12.72 -11.79
CA LEU A 84 67.18 11.53 -12.21
C LEU A 84 68.19 10.42 -12.52
N GLN A 85 68.27 9.40 -11.67
CA GLN A 85 69.24 8.31 -11.82
C GLN A 85 68.69 7.15 -12.64
N LYS A 86 67.36 6.94 -12.63
CA LYS A 86 66.67 5.81 -13.28
C LYS A 86 65.51 6.26 -14.19
N SER A 87 65.19 7.55 -14.20
CA SER A 87 64.06 8.15 -14.91
C SER A 87 64.54 9.15 -15.95
N ARG A 88 63.67 9.49 -16.89
CA ARG A 88 63.90 10.50 -17.93
C ARG A 88 62.86 11.60 -17.87
N ALA A 89 63.27 12.82 -18.21
CA ALA A 89 62.39 13.98 -18.37
C ALA A 89 62.29 14.36 -19.85
N LYS A 90 61.13 14.89 -20.26
CA LYS A 90 60.94 15.48 -21.58
C LYS A 90 59.99 16.67 -21.50
N ALA A 91 60.46 17.85 -21.90
CA ALA A 91 59.68 19.08 -21.91
C ALA A 91 59.02 19.33 -23.28
N TYR A 92 57.83 19.95 -23.24
CA TYR A 92 57.20 20.54 -24.40
C TYR A 92 56.52 21.85 -24.03
N TYR A 93 56.59 22.80 -24.96
CA TYR A 93 55.85 24.06 -24.93
C TYR A 93 54.69 24.01 -25.92
N PHE A 94 53.55 24.56 -25.51
CA PHE A 94 52.39 24.81 -26.35
C PHE A 94 52.03 26.30 -26.25
N ALA A 95 51.84 26.94 -27.42
CA ALA A 95 51.57 28.38 -27.49
C ALA A 95 50.23 28.78 -26.87
N LYS A 96 49.30 27.83 -26.75
CA LYS A 96 47.96 28.01 -26.19
C LYS A 96 47.72 27.01 -25.06
N ALA A 97 46.95 27.44 -24.07
CA ALA A 97 46.47 26.62 -22.97
C ALA A 97 44.98 26.29 -23.16
N ASP A 98 44.62 25.73 -24.31
CA ASP A 98 43.24 25.38 -24.67
C ASP A 98 43.02 23.85 -24.70
N PHE A 99 41.75 23.45 -24.91
CA PHE A 99 41.34 22.04 -24.96
C PHE A 99 42.10 21.24 -26.03
N GLU A 100 42.27 21.80 -27.23
CA GLU A 100 42.98 21.12 -28.33
C GLU A 100 44.46 20.91 -28.00
N SER A 101 45.11 21.91 -27.39
CA SER A 101 46.50 21.81 -26.94
C SER A 101 46.64 20.78 -25.81
N GLY A 102 45.64 20.66 -24.93
CA GLY A 102 45.55 19.62 -23.91
C GLY A 102 45.56 18.22 -24.50
N GLN A 103 44.73 17.97 -25.52
CA GLN A 103 44.71 16.69 -26.24
C GLN A 103 46.05 16.39 -26.91
N LYS A 104 46.62 17.37 -27.62
CA LYS A 104 47.93 17.23 -28.29
C LYS A 104 49.04 16.96 -27.29
N ALA A 105 49.02 17.62 -26.13
CA ALA A 105 50.00 17.42 -25.07
C ALA A 105 49.95 15.98 -24.54
N ALA A 106 48.76 15.48 -24.20
CA ALA A 106 48.59 14.11 -23.73
C ALA A 106 49.10 13.09 -24.76
N GLN A 107 48.74 13.24 -26.03
CA GLN A 107 49.17 12.35 -27.12
C GLN A 107 50.68 12.35 -27.34
N LYS A 108 51.34 13.51 -27.17
CA LYS A 108 52.76 13.69 -27.46
C LYS A 108 53.69 13.32 -26.30
N LEU A 109 53.18 13.43 -25.07
CA LEU A 109 53.98 13.37 -23.85
C LEU A 109 53.76 12.05 -23.09
N ILE A 110 52.56 11.46 -23.16
CA ILE A 110 52.27 10.22 -22.45
C ILE A 110 52.80 9.00 -23.21
N GLU A 111 53.84 8.40 -22.64
CA GLU A 111 54.41 7.11 -23.05
C GLU A 111 54.06 6.03 -22.02
N LYS A 112 54.31 4.75 -22.34
CA LYS A 112 54.00 3.61 -21.47
C LYS A 112 54.61 3.69 -20.06
N GLU A 113 55.73 4.39 -19.92
CA GLU A 113 56.48 4.52 -18.65
C GLU A 113 56.29 5.88 -17.98
N THR A 114 55.47 6.76 -18.53
CA THR A 114 55.19 8.07 -17.95
C THR A 114 54.41 7.90 -16.65
N ARG A 115 54.94 8.47 -15.56
CA ARG A 115 54.36 8.34 -14.22
C ARG A 115 53.72 9.62 -13.71
N VAL A 116 54.22 10.79 -14.13
CA VAL A 116 53.71 12.10 -13.73
C VAL A 116 54.09 13.15 -14.76
N CYS A 117 53.28 14.19 -14.86
CA CYS A 117 53.60 15.41 -15.57
C CYS A 117 53.70 16.59 -14.60
N ILE A 118 54.65 17.49 -14.81
CA ILE A 118 54.75 18.77 -14.11
C ILE A 118 54.51 19.88 -15.13
N SER A 119 53.59 20.80 -14.81
CA SER A 119 53.06 21.77 -15.75
C SER A 119 53.03 23.18 -15.16
N PHE A 120 53.47 24.17 -15.93
CA PHE A 120 53.31 25.59 -15.61
C PHE A 120 52.60 26.32 -16.75
N ALA A 121 51.55 27.07 -16.43
CA ALA A 121 50.76 27.79 -17.43
C ALA A 121 50.80 29.30 -17.18
N TYR A 122 50.75 30.07 -18.27
CA TYR A 122 50.52 31.51 -18.20
C TYR A 122 49.04 31.78 -17.85
N PRO A 123 48.75 32.57 -16.80
CA PRO A 123 47.39 32.71 -16.25
C PRO A 123 46.45 33.68 -17.00
N PHE A 124 46.97 34.61 -17.83
CA PHE A 124 46.18 35.77 -18.31
C PHE A 124 45.79 35.73 -19.79
N GLY A 125 45.93 34.58 -20.46
CA GLY A 125 45.50 34.42 -21.86
C GLY A 125 43.98 34.28 -22.01
N GLU A 126 43.46 34.48 -23.23
CA GLU A 126 42.09 34.08 -23.58
C GLU A 126 41.89 32.56 -23.43
N ASP A 127 42.97 31.79 -23.58
CA ASP A 127 43.02 30.35 -23.39
C ASP A 127 43.27 30.02 -21.90
N ASN A 128 42.32 29.37 -21.22
CA ASN A 128 42.40 29.03 -19.80
C ASN A 128 43.01 27.63 -19.57
N SER A 129 44.03 27.57 -18.70
CA SER A 129 44.62 26.34 -18.13
C SER A 129 43.62 25.22 -17.77
N GLU A 130 42.42 25.54 -17.29
CA GLU A 130 41.39 24.56 -16.95
C GLU A 130 40.84 23.84 -18.21
N ASN A 131 40.64 24.57 -19.32
CA ASN A 131 40.27 23.97 -20.61
C ASN A 131 41.38 23.04 -21.12
N PHE A 132 42.65 23.40 -20.90
CA PHE A 132 43.78 22.53 -21.22
C PHE A 132 43.72 21.22 -20.42
N LEU A 133 43.42 21.29 -19.11
CA LEU A 133 43.26 20.09 -18.28
C LEU A 133 42.09 19.23 -18.74
N GLU A 134 40.96 19.81 -19.11
CA GLU A 134 39.81 19.09 -19.69
C GLU A 134 40.20 18.38 -21.00
N GLY A 135 40.94 19.07 -21.87
CA GLY A 135 41.49 18.50 -23.10
C GLY A 135 42.43 17.32 -22.83
N PHE A 136 43.34 17.48 -21.87
CA PHE A 136 44.27 16.44 -21.45
C PHE A 136 43.52 15.22 -20.89
N ASN A 137 42.56 15.45 -19.99
CA ASN A 137 41.68 14.44 -19.40
C ASN A 137 40.99 13.59 -20.47
N SER A 138 40.55 14.20 -21.57
CA SER A 138 39.85 13.49 -22.66
C SER A 138 40.70 12.42 -23.35
N VAL A 139 42.04 12.50 -23.23
CA VAL A 139 42.99 11.53 -23.81
C VAL A 139 43.63 10.66 -22.73
N CYS A 140 44.08 11.27 -21.63
CA CYS A 140 44.74 10.58 -20.54
C CYS A 140 44.32 11.19 -19.20
N SER A 141 43.55 10.46 -18.42
CA SER A 141 43.08 10.92 -17.12
C SER A 141 43.76 10.23 -15.93
N HIS A 142 44.73 9.33 -16.14
CA HIS A 142 45.32 8.51 -15.07
C HIS A 142 46.74 8.90 -14.67
N VAL A 143 47.48 9.61 -15.54
CA VAL A 143 48.81 10.13 -15.22
C VAL A 143 48.64 11.47 -14.51
N PRO A 144 49.10 11.65 -13.26
CA PRO A 144 48.92 12.91 -12.54
C PRO A 144 49.60 14.09 -13.25
N ILE A 145 48.95 15.25 -13.22
CA ILE A 145 49.55 16.55 -13.54
C ILE A 145 49.67 17.31 -12.23
N ALA A 146 50.87 17.80 -11.94
CA ALA A 146 51.17 18.70 -10.83
C ALA A 146 51.73 20.03 -11.34
N GLY A 147 51.81 21.03 -10.48
CA GLY A 147 52.27 22.38 -10.81
C GLY A 147 51.15 23.38 -10.67
N GLY A 148 51.09 24.37 -11.55
CA GLY A 148 50.05 25.39 -11.48
C GLY A 148 50.27 26.57 -12.40
N ASN A 149 49.39 27.56 -12.24
CA ASN A 149 49.45 28.80 -12.98
C ASN A 149 50.55 29.71 -12.41
N ALA A 150 51.35 30.29 -13.30
CA ALA A 150 52.33 31.31 -12.96
C ALA A 150 51.67 32.47 -12.21
N SER A 151 52.44 33.17 -11.37
CA SER A 151 51.93 34.31 -10.60
C SER A 151 52.93 35.47 -10.58
N ASP A 152 52.48 36.67 -10.22
CA ASP A 152 53.23 37.92 -10.36
C ASP A 152 52.87 38.99 -9.31
N GLU A 153 53.25 38.82 -8.04
CA GLU A 153 52.96 39.79 -6.93
C GLU A 153 51.59 40.52 -6.98
N PHE A 154 50.54 39.89 -7.52
CA PHE A 154 49.19 40.46 -7.72
C PHE A 154 49.13 41.66 -8.70
N LEU A 155 50.08 41.74 -9.64
CA LEU A 155 50.09 42.69 -10.75
C LEU A 155 49.22 42.25 -11.94
N PHE A 156 48.94 40.95 -12.05
CA PHE A 156 48.08 40.36 -13.08
C PHE A 156 48.46 40.68 -14.53
N SER A 157 49.74 40.89 -14.82
CA SER A 157 50.23 41.34 -16.13
C SER A 157 51.65 40.87 -16.49
N ASP A 158 52.50 40.50 -15.53
CA ASP A 158 53.95 40.32 -15.71
C ASP A 158 54.38 38.85 -15.47
N ALA A 159 53.44 37.92 -15.54
CA ALA A 159 53.72 36.50 -15.39
C ALA A 159 54.45 35.91 -16.62
N PHE A 160 55.25 34.87 -16.41
CA PHE A 160 55.90 34.14 -17.51
C PHE A 160 56.17 32.68 -17.15
N ILE A 161 56.41 31.88 -18.17
CA ILE A 161 56.85 30.48 -18.06
C ILE A 161 58.13 30.28 -18.86
N ILE A 162 58.92 29.27 -18.50
CA ILE A 162 60.21 28.96 -19.12
C ILE A 162 60.17 27.53 -19.65
N CYS A 163 60.68 27.34 -20.88
CA CYS A 163 60.96 26.02 -21.43
C CYS A 163 62.34 26.05 -22.08
N GLU A 164 63.24 25.19 -21.60
CA GLU A 164 64.64 25.14 -22.02
C GLU A 164 65.33 26.50 -21.79
N ASN A 165 65.80 27.16 -22.86
CA ASN A 165 66.47 28.46 -22.81
C ASN A 165 65.58 29.64 -23.28
N HIS A 166 64.26 29.44 -23.30
CA HIS A 166 63.30 30.45 -23.76
C HIS A 166 62.30 30.82 -22.66
N ILE A 167 61.99 32.11 -22.58
CA ILE A 167 60.97 32.68 -21.70
C ILE A 167 59.74 33.02 -22.54
N TYR A 168 58.57 32.57 -22.11
CA TYR A 168 57.30 32.77 -22.80
C TYR A 168 56.31 33.50 -21.89
N THR A 169 55.60 34.47 -22.47
CA THR A 169 54.55 35.27 -21.81
C THR A 169 53.14 34.81 -22.22
N GLN A 170 53.02 33.59 -22.76
CA GLN A 170 51.75 32.96 -23.11
C GLN A 170 51.93 31.45 -23.24
N GLY A 171 50.82 30.71 -23.12
CA GLY A 171 50.76 29.27 -23.33
C GLY A 171 51.05 28.46 -22.08
N ILE A 172 51.54 27.24 -22.28
CA ILE A 172 51.77 26.26 -21.21
C ILE A 172 52.98 25.39 -21.51
N VAL A 173 53.74 25.04 -20.47
CA VAL A 173 54.88 24.14 -20.53
C VAL A 173 54.60 22.90 -19.67
N LEU A 174 54.88 21.71 -20.21
CA LEU A 174 54.77 20.45 -19.48
C LEU A 174 56.04 19.62 -19.60
N VAL A 175 56.40 18.93 -18.52
CA VAL A 175 57.43 17.90 -18.47
C VAL A 175 56.84 16.56 -18.07
N GLY A 176 57.06 15.54 -18.89
CA GLY A 176 56.76 14.15 -18.56
C GLY A 176 57.95 13.47 -17.91
N LEU A 177 57.75 12.93 -16.70
CA LEU A 177 58.74 12.09 -16.03
C LEU A 177 58.38 10.61 -16.24
N SER A 178 59.30 9.87 -16.85
CA SER A 178 59.09 8.47 -17.23
C SER A 178 60.15 7.56 -16.63
N GLY A 179 59.72 6.47 -16.01
CA GLY A 179 60.61 5.50 -15.38
C GLY A 179 59.83 4.40 -14.65
N LYS A 180 60.27 3.13 -14.80
CA LYS A 180 59.59 2.01 -14.15
C LYS A 180 59.66 2.06 -12.62
N SER A 181 60.80 2.51 -12.10
CA SER A 181 61.10 2.65 -10.67
C SER A 181 60.68 4.00 -10.08
N LEU A 182 60.02 4.87 -10.86
CA LEU A 182 59.59 6.19 -10.38
C LEU A 182 58.26 6.07 -9.62
N HIS A 183 58.33 6.30 -8.32
CA HIS A 183 57.18 6.41 -7.43
C HIS A 183 56.68 7.84 -7.39
N VAL A 184 55.34 7.98 -7.41
CA VAL A 184 54.65 9.27 -7.41
C VAL A 184 53.68 9.31 -6.24
N ASN A 185 53.79 10.37 -5.43
CA ASN A 185 52.88 10.65 -4.33
C ASN A 185 52.34 12.08 -4.45
N HIS A 186 51.11 12.23 -4.92
CA HIS A 186 50.47 13.53 -5.07
C HIS A 186 49.39 13.70 -4.01
N LYS A 187 49.51 14.75 -3.17
CA LYS A 187 48.58 15.08 -2.09
C LYS A 187 48.28 16.57 -2.06
N TYR A 188 47.24 16.96 -1.34
CA TYR A 188 46.85 18.36 -1.18
C TYR A 188 46.35 18.64 0.24
N SER A 189 46.33 19.92 0.60
CA SER A 189 45.88 20.45 1.89
C SER A 189 44.99 21.68 1.69
N LEU A 190 43.82 21.67 2.32
CA LEU A 190 42.75 22.65 2.14
C LEU A 190 42.00 22.84 3.47
N GLY A 191 42.07 24.01 4.10
CA GLY A 191 41.45 24.25 5.41
C GLY A 191 40.35 25.31 5.44
N TRP A 192 39.67 25.54 4.32
CA TRP A 192 38.44 26.33 4.29
C TRP A 192 37.26 25.47 4.78
N ILE A 193 36.26 26.11 5.39
CA ILE A 193 35.07 25.45 5.93
C ILE A 193 33.83 26.04 5.26
N PRO A 194 32.92 25.20 4.69
CA PRO A 194 31.69 25.68 4.08
C PRO A 194 30.67 26.17 5.12
N ILE A 195 29.94 27.23 4.77
CA ILE A 195 28.97 27.90 5.63
C ILE A 195 27.68 28.26 4.88
N GLY A 196 26.57 28.13 5.58
CA GLY A 196 25.27 28.61 5.13
C GLY A 196 24.55 27.70 4.14
N LYS A 197 23.57 28.28 3.45
CA LYS A 197 22.67 27.59 2.52
C LYS A 197 23.40 27.17 1.25
N GLU A 198 23.09 25.98 0.76
CA GLU A 198 23.46 25.55 -0.58
C GLU A 198 22.62 26.23 -1.66
N MET A 199 23.29 26.80 -2.64
CA MET A 199 22.71 27.55 -3.73
C MET A 199 23.05 26.92 -5.08
N CYS A 200 22.25 27.19 -6.09
CA CYS A 200 22.45 26.70 -7.46
C CYS A 200 22.94 27.83 -8.35
N ILE A 201 24.03 27.62 -9.09
CA ILE A 201 24.40 28.54 -10.16
C ILE A 201 23.39 28.38 -11.30
N THR A 202 22.65 29.44 -11.61
CA THR A 202 21.59 29.41 -12.63
C THR A 202 22.02 30.04 -13.94
N LYS A 203 23.08 30.85 -13.94
CA LYS A 203 23.66 31.41 -15.16
C LYS A 203 25.14 31.73 -14.98
N ALA A 204 25.98 31.12 -15.80
CA ALA A 204 27.42 31.33 -15.78
C ALA A 204 28.05 31.08 -17.16
N HIS A 205 29.16 31.75 -17.43
CA HIS A 205 29.94 31.55 -18.64
C HIS A 205 31.43 31.53 -18.27
N HIS A 206 32.06 30.36 -18.41
CA HIS A 206 33.43 30.10 -17.98
C HIS A 206 33.64 30.47 -16.49
N ASN A 207 34.53 31.41 -16.22
CA ASN A 207 34.84 31.90 -14.87
C ASN A 207 33.87 32.98 -14.37
N SER A 208 32.93 33.44 -15.21
CA SER A 208 32.04 34.56 -14.89
C SER A 208 30.65 34.06 -14.49
N VAL A 209 30.23 34.39 -13.27
CA VAL A 209 28.90 34.04 -12.75
C VAL A 209 27.98 35.25 -12.83
N TYR A 210 26.79 35.04 -13.38
CA TYR A 210 25.76 36.05 -13.56
C TYR A 210 24.63 35.90 -12.54
N GLU A 211 24.14 34.67 -12.36
CA GLU A 211 22.97 34.40 -11.54
C GLU A 211 23.14 33.14 -10.67
N ILE A 212 22.60 33.22 -9.46
CA ILE A 212 22.52 32.14 -8.49
C ILE A 212 21.09 32.13 -7.91
N ASP A 213 20.47 30.96 -7.84
CA ASP A 213 19.05 30.80 -7.43
C ASP A 213 18.11 31.76 -8.19
N HIS A 214 18.36 32.00 -9.48
CA HIS A 214 17.62 32.94 -10.36
C HIS A 214 17.65 34.41 -9.89
N GLN A 215 18.66 34.77 -9.09
CA GLN A 215 18.93 36.14 -8.67
C GLN A 215 20.30 36.59 -9.18
N PRO A 216 20.49 37.89 -9.47
CA PRO A 216 21.81 38.42 -9.81
C PRO A 216 22.84 38.10 -8.72
N VAL A 217 24.03 37.64 -9.10
CA VAL A 217 25.06 37.20 -8.14
C VAL A 217 25.42 38.29 -7.12
N GLN A 218 25.41 39.58 -7.50
CA GLN A 218 25.66 40.68 -6.57
C GLN A 218 24.58 40.81 -5.49
N ALA A 219 23.31 40.51 -5.82
CA ALA A 219 22.22 40.53 -4.84
C ALA A 219 22.38 39.42 -3.80
N ILE A 220 22.96 38.27 -4.17
CA ILE A 220 23.32 37.21 -3.23
C ILE A 220 24.38 37.69 -2.25
N TYR A 221 25.48 38.30 -2.74
CA TYR A 221 26.50 38.87 -1.87
C TYR A 221 25.94 39.98 -0.97
N GLN A 222 25.07 40.85 -1.50
CA GLN A 222 24.40 41.89 -0.71
C GLN A 222 23.50 41.30 0.38
N HIS A 223 22.77 40.23 0.07
CA HIS A 223 21.86 39.58 1.01
C HIS A 223 22.62 38.92 2.17
N TYR A 224 23.68 38.16 1.86
CA TYR A 224 24.40 37.36 2.87
C TYR A 224 25.54 38.12 3.57
N LEU A 225 26.27 38.98 2.87
CA LEU A 225 27.42 39.73 3.42
C LEU A 225 27.10 41.21 3.66
N GLY A 226 25.90 41.67 3.31
CA GLY A 226 25.41 43.03 3.53
C GLY A 226 25.81 44.02 2.44
N ALA A 227 25.04 45.11 2.30
CA ALA A 227 25.21 46.09 1.21
C ALA A 227 26.59 46.77 1.13
N LYS A 228 27.31 46.89 2.26
CA LYS A 228 28.67 47.46 2.29
C LYS A 228 29.71 46.55 1.63
N SER A 229 29.48 45.23 1.63
CA SER A 229 30.40 44.27 1.00
C SER A 229 30.42 44.46 -0.52
N VAL A 230 29.27 44.72 -1.16
CA VAL A 230 29.18 44.85 -2.63
C VAL A 230 29.89 46.09 -3.17
N GLN A 231 30.05 47.15 -2.36
CA GLN A 231 30.67 48.41 -2.78
C GLN A 231 32.17 48.28 -3.11
N ASN A 232 32.86 47.31 -2.50
CA ASN A 232 34.32 47.14 -2.61
C ASN A 232 34.72 45.77 -3.18
N LEU A 233 33.87 45.16 -4.01
CA LEU A 233 34.22 43.92 -4.70
C LEU A 233 35.38 44.16 -5.70
N PRO A 234 36.29 43.18 -5.89
CA PRO A 234 36.29 41.84 -5.28
C PRO A 234 36.92 41.79 -3.88
N PHE A 235 37.65 42.83 -3.45
CA PHE A 235 38.47 42.82 -2.22
C PHE A 235 37.71 42.52 -0.94
N SER A 236 36.50 43.06 -0.80
CA SER A 236 35.64 42.85 0.37
C SER A 236 35.14 41.41 0.53
N ALA A 237 35.21 40.59 -0.51
CA ALA A 237 34.62 39.25 -0.51
C ALA A 237 35.57 38.14 -1.02
N MET A 238 36.84 38.48 -1.27
CA MET A 238 37.90 37.52 -1.62
C MET A 238 38.08 36.42 -0.56
N GLU A 239 37.81 36.74 0.70
CA GLU A 239 37.89 35.80 1.84
C GLU A 239 36.73 34.79 1.89
N PHE A 240 35.69 35.01 1.08
CA PHE A 240 34.48 34.19 1.02
C PHE A 240 34.36 33.50 -0.35
N PRO A 241 35.22 32.51 -0.65
CA PRO A 241 35.12 31.74 -1.88
C PRO A 241 33.84 30.92 -1.94
N PHE A 242 33.45 30.53 -3.15
CA PHE A 242 32.48 29.46 -3.30
C PHE A 242 33.15 28.10 -3.24
N MET A 243 32.57 27.20 -2.46
CA MET A 243 32.88 25.77 -2.44
C MET A 243 31.89 25.03 -3.33
N LYS A 244 32.40 24.18 -4.21
CA LYS A 244 31.64 23.15 -4.92
C LYS A 244 32.28 21.77 -4.72
N ILE A 245 31.54 20.72 -5.05
CA ILE A 245 32.07 19.35 -5.05
C ILE A 245 32.25 18.88 -6.48
N CYS A 246 33.47 18.52 -6.85
CA CYS A 246 33.81 17.91 -8.14
C CYS A 246 34.46 16.55 -7.87
N ASP A 247 33.82 15.45 -8.33
CA ASP A 247 34.32 14.07 -8.17
C ASP A 247 34.58 13.65 -6.72
N GLY A 248 33.75 14.13 -5.80
CA GLY A 248 33.89 13.89 -4.36
C GLY A 248 35.00 14.71 -3.70
N MET A 249 35.69 15.59 -4.43
CA MET A 249 36.65 16.55 -3.89
C MET A 249 35.99 17.93 -3.71
N GLU A 250 36.26 18.58 -2.60
CA GLU A 250 35.88 19.98 -2.42
C GLU A 250 36.82 20.89 -3.23
N VAL A 251 36.23 21.72 -4.08
CA VAL A 251 36.91 22.65 -4.96
C VAL A 251 36.42 24.05 -4.64
N TYR A 252 37.35 24.95 -4.37
CA TYR A 252 37.06 26.31 -3.96
C TYR A 252 37.42 27.28 -5.08
N ARG A 253 36.57 28.30 -5.26
CA ARG A 253 36.70 29.32 -6.30
C ARG A 253 36.65 30.69 -5.64
N SER A 254 37.80 31.36 -5.58
CA SER A 254 37.91 32.72 -5.06
C SER A 254 37.37 33.72 -6.07
N LEU A 255 36.68 34.75 -5.58
CA LEU A 255 36.30 35.90 -6.38
C LEU A 255 37.55 36.72 -6.70
N ILE A 256 37.83 36.99 -7.97
CA ILE A 256 39.04 37.71 -8.40
C ILE A 256 38.73 39.01 -9.17
N GLY A 257 37.49 39.22 -9.59
CA GLY A 257 37.13 40.42 -10.35
C GLY A 257 35.63 40.64 -10.46
N VAL A 258 35.29 41.83 -10.95
CA VAL A 258 33.94 42.23 -11.33
C VAL A 258 34.01 42.70 -12.77
N ASN A 259 33.23 42.06 -13.66
CA ASN A 259 33.19 42.43 -15.06
C ASN A 259 32.32 43.68 -15.27
N PRO A 260 32.49 44.43 -16.39
CA PRO A 260 31.70 45.63 -16.68
C PRO A 260 30.19 45.39 -16.77
N ASP A 261 29.76 44.17 -17.10
CA ASP A 261 28.36 43.75 -17.16
C ASP A 261 27.76 43.41 -15.78
N GLY A 262 28.55 43.55 -14.70
CA GLY A 262 28.15 43.25 -13.33
C GLY A 262 28.30 41.78 -12.93
N SER A 263 28.71 40.89 -13.84
CA SER A 263 29.05 39.51 -13.47
C SER A 263 30.31 39.46 -12.60
N LEU A 264 30.40 38.42 -11.78
CA LEU A 264 31.53 38.20 -10.88
C LEU A 264 32.48 37.17 -11.47
N LEU A 265 33.76 37.52 -11.54
CA LEU A 265 34.83 36.69 -12.11
C LEU A 265 35.54 35.89 -11.02
N TYR A 266 35.63 34.58 -11.20
CA TYR A 266 36.23 33.64 -10.25
C TYR A 266 37.55 33.03 -10.75
N ALA A 267 38.38 32.52 -9.83
CA ALA A 267 39.69 31.93 -10.11
C ALA A 267 39.65 30.54 -10.79
N GLY A 268 38.53 30.19 -11.42
CA GLY A 268 38.29 28.95 -12.16
C GLY A 268 36.80 28.80 -12.52
N HIS A 269 36.47 27.77 -13.29
CA HIS A 269 35.15 27.58 -13.87
C HIS A 269 34.08 27.26 -12.83
N LEU A 270 32.92 27.88 -13.03
CA LEU A 270 31.68 27.62 -12.32
C LEU A 270 30.58 27.45 -13.37
N HIS A 271 29.96 26.27 -13.42
CA HIS A 271 29.01 25.91 -14.47
C HIS A 271 27.57 26.10 -14.01
N GLU A 272 26.67 26.30 -14.97
CA GLU A 272 25.24 26.23 -14.71
C GLU A 272 24.88 24.85 -14.14
N GLY A 273 24.13 24.83 -13.04
CA GLY A 273 23.79 23.63 -12.28
C GLY A 273 24.77 23.28 -11.16
N ASP A 274 25.95 23.93 -11.09
CA ASP A 274 26.88 23.73 -9.97
C ASP A 274 26.17 24.11 -8.64
N ARG A 275 26.28 23.21 -7.65
CA ARG A 275 25.82 23.45 -6.28
C ARG A 275 26.96 24.08 -5.48
N VAL A 276 26.73 25.30 -4.99
CA VAL A 276 27.75 26.11 -4.31
C VAL A 276 27.33 26.52 -2.91
N ARG A 277 28.33 26.68 -2.03
CA ARG A 277 28.19 27.28 -0.69
C ARG A 277 29.27 28.32 -0.49
N PHE A 278 29.01 29.35 0.31
CA PHE A 278 30.09 30.18 0.81
C PHE A 278 31.01 29.34 1.69
N ALA A 279 32.27 29.76 1.80
CA ALA A 279 33.20 29.19 2.75
C ALA A 279 34.07 30.27 3.39
N ILE A 280 34.73 29.91 4.49
CA ILE A 280 35.61 30.81 5.22
C ILE A 280 36.90 30.07 5.65
N GLY A 281 38.02 30.77 5.64
CA GLY A 281 39.32 30.22 6.05
C GLY A 281 39.42 30.03 7.56
N ASN A 282 40.01 28.91 8.00
CA ASN A 282 40.29 28.65 9.41
C ASN A 282 41.76 28.24 9.59
N ILE A 283 42.57 29.13 10.17
CA ILE A 283 44.02 28.94 10.34
C ILE A 283 44.32 27.66 11.13
N GLU A 284 43.58 27.38 12.22
CA GLU A 284 43.80 26.19 13.05
C GLU A 284 43.54 24.90 12.27
N GLU A 285 42.49 24.87 11.46
CA GLU A 285 42.15 23.73 10.60
C GLU A 285 43.22 23.53 9.51
N ILE A 286 43.75 24.62 8.96
CA ILE A 286 44.86 24.58 7.99
C ILE A 286 46.11 23.97 8.64
N MET A 287 46.49 24.42 9.83
CA MET A 287 47.65 23.86 10.57
C MET A 287 47.45 22.38 10.91
N HIS A 288 46.24 21.98 11.30
CA HIS A 288 45.93 20.58 11.57
C HIS A 288 46.05 19.72 10.30
N LYS A 289 45.52 20.20 9.17
CA LYS A 289 45.61 19.50 7.88
C LYS A 289 47.04 19.41 7.33
N ALA A 290 47.92 20.35 7.66
CA ALA A 290 49.35 20.26 7.33
C ALA A 290 50.02 19.03 7.97
N LEU A 291 49.68 18.69 9.22
CA LEU A 291 50.20 17.48 9.88
C LEU A 291 49.64 16.20 9.24
N LEU A 292 48.36 16.20 8.87
CA LEU A 292 47.75 15.07 8.15
C LEU A 292 48.38 14.89 6.76
N LEU A 293 48.72 15.99 6.09
CA LEU A 293 49.43 15.99 4.82
C LEU A 293 50.82 15.35 4.97
N GLN A 294 51.60 15.76 5.98
CA GLN A 294 52.90 15.18 6.29
C GLN A 294 52.78 13.65 6.47
N GLN A 295 51.86 13.20 7.32
CA GLN A 295 51.59 11.77 7.55
C GLN A 295 51.13 11.01 6.31
N ALA A 296 50.42 11.68 5.39
CA ALA A 296 49.98 11.08 4.14
C ALA A 296 51.13 10.95 3.13
N ILE A 297 52.09 11.88 3.16
CA ILE A 297 53.29 11.83 2.32
C ILE A 297 54.26 10.77 2.82
N ASP A 298 54.48 10.69 4.13
CA ASP A 298 55.42 9.76 4.81
C ASP A 298 55.11 8.27 4.54
N LYS A 299 53.89 7.95 4.11
CA LYS A 299 53.44 6.58 3.81
C LYS A 299 53.99 6.00 2.49
N LYS A 300 54.64 6.80 1.65
CA LYS A 300 55.18 6.34 0.36
C LYS A 300 56.63 6.77 0.19
N PRO A 301 57.43 6.01 -0.60
CA PRO A 301 58.80 6.40 -0.91
C PRO A 301 58.86 7.81 -1.50
N THR A 302 59.64 8.67 -0.87
CA THR A 302 59.76 10.10 -1.23
C THR A 302 61.21 10.53 -1.02
N GLU A 303 61.88 10.95 -2.09
CA GLU A 303 63.27 11.46 -2.09
C GLU A 303 63.35 12.96 -2.47
N ALA A 304 62.28 13.49 -3.06
CA ALA A 304 62.14 14.88 -3.47
C ALA A 304 60.68 15.33 -3.31
N LEU A 305 60.46 16.53 -2.77
CA LEU A 305 59.12 17.12 -2.63
C LEU A 305 58.99 18.43 -3.40
N PHE A 306 57.98 18.50 -4.25
CA PHE A 306 57.59 19.73 -4.94
C PHE A 306 56.30 20.29 -4.34
N ILE A 307 56.34 21.53 -3.87
CA ILE A 307 55.23 22.20 -3.19
C ILE A 307 54.69 23.30 -4.10
N TYR A 308 53.40 23.27 -4.41
CA TYR A 308 52.71 24.32 -5.16
C TYR A 308 51.57 24.84 -4.29
N SER A 309 51.61 26.13 -3.91
CA SER A 309 50.65 26.70 -2.96
C SER A 309 50.00 27.96 -3.51
N CYS A 310 48.72 28.18 -3.21
CA CYS A 310 48.00 29.33 -3.74
C CYS A 310 48.52 30.65 -3.16
N SER A 311 48.74 31.66 -4.02
CA SER A 311 49.16 32.99 -3.58
C SER A 311 48.16 33.62 -2.60
N ALA A 312 46.86 33.34 -2.72
CA ALA A 312 45.86 33.80 -1.76
C ALA A 312 46.07 33.21 -0.36
N ARG A 313 46.57 31.97 -0.23
CA ARG A 313 46.94 31.38 1.07
C ARG A 313 48.13 32.09 1.68
N LYS A 314 49.11 32.50 0.88
CA LYS A 314 50.27 33.27 1.35
C LYS A 314 49.83 34.55 2.05
N VAL A 315 48.88 35.27 1.46
CA VAL A 315 48.32 36.51 2.02
C VAL A 315 47.52 36.23 3.30
N PHE A 316 46.70 35.17 3.31
CA PHE A 316 45.84 34.84 4.44
C PHE A 316 46.61 34.28 5.65
N LEU A 317 47.58 33.38 5.44
CA LEU A 317 48.27 32.66 6.52
C LEU A 317 49.53 33.35 7.01
N GLN A 318 50.16 34.19 6.18
CA GLN A 318 51.38 34.91 6.52
C GLN A 318 52.45 33.97 7.11
N GLU A 319 52.83 34.17 8.38
CA GLU A 319 53.85 33.39 9.09
C GLU A 319 53.44 31.92 9.36
N HIS A 320 52.13 31.61 9.43
CA HIS A 320 51.66 30.26 9.73
C HIS A 320 51.92 29.25 8.60
N LEU A 321 52.18 29.72 7.38
CA LEU A 321 52.46 28.83 6.25
C LEU A 321 53.88 28.23 6.32
N ALA A 322 54.82 28.89 7.01
CA ALA A 322 56.15 28.34 7.23
C ALA A 322 56.09 26.97 7.93
N TYR A 323 55.14 26.81 8.87
CA TYR A 323 54.89 25.54 9.55
C TYR A 323 54.58 24.38 8.60
N GLU A 324 53.75 24.61 7.56
CA GLU A 324 53.42 23.57 6.58
C GLU A 324 54.65 23.15 5.76
N CYS A 325 55.51 24.11 5.37
CA CYS A 325 56.74 23.84 4.62
C CYS A 325 57.81 23.13 5.46
N GLU A 326 57.99 23.55 6.73
CA GLU A 326 58.94 22.94 7.67
C GLU A 326 58.61 21.47 7.96
N LEU A 327 57.33 21.14 8.11
CA LEU A 327 56.90 19.75 8.32
C LEU A 327 57.21 18.86 7.11
N LEU A 328 57.04 19.38 5.90
CA LEU A 328 57.32 18.64 4.66
C LEU A 328 58.83 18.47 4.42
N GLU A 329 59.64 19.47 4.77
CA GLU A 329 61.11 19.39 4.68
C GLU A 329 61.70 18.28 5.55
N GLN A 330 61.05 17.95 6.68
CA GLN A 330 61.47 16.81 7.51
C GLN A 330 61.41 15.48 6.74
N ILE A 331 60.54 15.35 5.73
CA ILE A 331 60.38 14.12 4.97
C ILE A 331 61.50 13.96 3.93
N ALA A 332 61.63 14.98 3.07
CA ALA A 332 62.59 15.04 1.97
C ALA A 332 62.82 16.50 1.58
N PRO A 333 63.93 16.84 0.91
CA PRO A 333 64.19 18.20 0.47
C PRO A 333 63.01 18.74 -0.35
N THR A 334 62.62 19.97 -0.06
CA THR A 334 61.48 20.66 -0.68
C THR A 334 61.93 21.74 -1.65
N ALA A 335 61.18 21.89 -2.74
CA ALA A 335 61.27 23.01 -3.67
C ALA A 335 59.88 23.36 -4.21
N GLY A 336 59.61 24.61 -4.58
CA GLY A 336 58.26 24.97 -4.96
C GLY A 336 58.04 26.45 -5.20
N PHE A 337 56.78 26.81 -5.44
CA PHE A 337 56.40 28.19 -5.68
C PHE A 337 54.93 28.47 -5.33
N PHE A 338 54.59 29.76 -5.31
CA PHE A 338 53.23 30.24 -5.10
C PHE A 338 52.52 30.53 -6.41
N SER A 339 51.33 29.98 -6.60
CA SER A 339 50.63 29.94 -7.89
C SER A 339 49.26 30.64 -7.84
N TYR A 340 48.71 31.03 -9.00
CA TYR A 340 47.31 31.48 -9.11
C TYR A 340 46.31 30.34 -9.28
N GLY A 341 46.73 29.11 -9.06
CA GLY A 341 45.89 27.93 -9.05
C GLY A 341 46.75 26.69 -9.29
N GLU A 342 46.50 25.67 -8.49
CA GLU A 342 47.33 24.47 -8.45
C GLU A 342 46.71 23.38 -9.31
N PHE A 343 47.52 22.71 -10.13
CA PHE A 343 47.07 21.53 -10.85
C PHE A 343 47.10 20.32 -9.93
N PHE A 344 45.96 19.66 -9.78
CA PHE A 344 45.82 18.46 -8.98
C PHE A 344 45.13 17.34 -9.75
N HIS A 345 45.44 16.09 -9.40
CA HIS A 345 44.85 14.91 -10.01
C HIS A 345 43.98 14.16 -9.00
N THR A 346 42.69 14.06 -9.29
CA THR A 346 41.74 13.23 -8.53
C THR A 346 41.82 11.77 -8.99
N ALA A 347 40.93 10.91 -8.49
CA ALA A 347 40.87 9.52 -8.99
C ALA A 347 40.52 9.43 -10.50
N HIS A 348 39.86 10.45 -11.04
CA HIS A 348 39.24 10.37 -12.37
C HIS A 348 39.61 11.52 -13.31
N HIS A 349 40.01 12.69 -12.80
CA HIS A 349 40.27 13.88 -13.62
C HIS A 349 41.33 14.80 -13.00
N HIS A 350 42.08 15.49 -13.85
CA HIS A 350 42.86 16.68 -13.49
C HIS A 350 41.95 17.87 -13.25
N GLN A 351 42.24 18.64 -12.21
CA GLN A 351 41.48 19.82 -11.83
C GLN A 351 42.40 20.98 -11.47
N LEU A 352 41.92 22.20 -11.71
CA LEU A 352 42.50 23.41 -11.18
C LEU A 352 41.94 23.65 -9.78
N LEU A 353 42.81 23.66 -8.77
CA LEU A 353 42.45 23.98 -7.38
C LEU A 353 42.86 25.41 -7.04
N ASN A 354 42.11 26.05 -6.14
CA ASN A 354 42.49 27.33 -5.55
C ASN A 354 42.44 27.21 -4.03
N LEU A 355 43.14 28.09 -3.32
CA LEU A 355 43.24 28.07 -1.85
C LEU A 355 43.80 26.76 -1.29
N THR A 356 44.54 26.01 -2.11
CA THR A 356 45.17 24.75 -1.72
C THR A 356 46.69 24.85 -1.66
N THR A 357 47.30 23.94 -0.90
CA THR A 357 48.70 23.56 -1.08
C THR A 357 48.69 22.15 -1.66
N THR A 358 49.26 21.96 -2.85
CA THR A 358 49.49 20.64 -3.46
C THR A 358 50.95 20.25 -3.31
N VAL A 359 51.20 18.96 -3.13
CA VAL A 359 52.52 18.40 -2.85
C VAL A 359 52.75 17.16 -3.70
N LEU A 360 53.78 17.22 -4.53
CA LEU A 360 54.25 16.12 -5.35
C LEU A 360 55.55 15.53 -4.78
N GLY A 361 55.44 14.36 -4.17
CA GLY A 361 56.57 13.53 -3.76
C GLY A 361 57.02 12.59 -4.87
N LEU A 362 58.33 12.54 -5.15
CA LEU A 362 58.95 11.66 -6.13
C LEU A 362 60.06 10.82 -5.49
N SER A 363 60.21 9.58 -5.94
CA SER A 363 61.28 8.67 -5.51
C SER A 363 61.64 7.67 -6.62
N GLU A 364 62.93 7.34 -6.76
CA GLU A 364 63.43 6.23 -7.59
C GLU A 364 63.87 5.01 -6.75
N SER A 365 63.58 5.10 -5.45
CA SER A 365 63.86 4.12 -4.42
C SER A 365 62.56 3.54 -3.88
N ASP A 366 62.58 2.27 -3.49
CA ASP A 366 61.46 1.60 -2.82
C ASP A 366 61.46 1.84 -1.29
N PHE A 367 62.48 2.53 -0.75
CA PHE A 367 62.62 2.74 0.69
C PHE A 367 61.68 3.84 1.20
N ILE A 368 60.96 3.51 2.27
CA ILE A 368 60.18 4.46 3.07
C ILE A 368 61.03 4.81 4.29
N VAL A 369 61.45 6.07 4.40
CA VAL A 369 62.08 6.59 5.61
C VAL A 369 60.96 7.09 6.51
N SER A 370 60.69 6.39 7.61
CA SER A 370 59.67 6.81 8.58
C SER A 370 60.27 7.87 9.50
N HIS A 371 59.67 9.05 9.51
CA HIS A 371 60.08 10.14 10.40
C HIS A 371 59.29 10.11 11.71
N THR A 372 59.95 10.47 12.82
CA THR A 372 59.29 10.57 14.13
C THR A 372 58.17 11.60 14.08
N ALA A 373 56.95 11.15 14.34
CA ALA A 373 55.76 11.99 14.32
C ALA A 373 55.96 13.23 15.21
N THR A 374 55.93 14.41 14.60
CA THR A 374 55.85 15.68 15.32
C THR A 374 54.56 15.67 16.15
N SER A 375 54.62 16.13 17.41
CA SER A 375 53.47 16.10 18.32
C SER A 375 52.29 16.81 17.68
N LYS A 376 51.11 16.15 17.65
CA LYS A 376 49.86 16.80 17.24
C LYS A 376 49.68 18.08 18.06
N PRO A 377 49.46 19.26 17.44
CA PRO A 377 48.99 20.40 18.19
C PRO A 377 47.67 20.01 18.88
N GLU A 378 47.48 20.45 20.12
CA GLU A 378 46.18 20.31 20.79
C GLU A 378 45.11 20.92 19.89
N VAL A 379 44.11 20.12 19.54
CA VAL A 379 42.98 20.60 18.74
C VAL A 379 42.17 21.54 19.64
N VAL A 380 42.50 22.83 19.58
CA VAL A 380 41.67 23.87 20.18
C VAL A 380 40.39 23.93 19.35
N CYS A 381 39.23 23.81 20.01
CA CYS A 381 37.97 24.04 19.33
C CYS A 381 37.84 25.55 19.11
N SER A 382 38.10 26.03 17.89
CA SER A 382 37.97 27.47 17.62
C SER A 382 36.53 27.95 17.72
N THR A 383 36.36 29.19 18.20
CA THR A 383 35.07 29.89 18.17
C THR A 383 34.48 29.88 16.75
N LEU A 384 35.33 30.02 15.73
CA LEU A 384 34.91 29.99 14.33
C LEU A 384 34.34 28.63 13.93
N LYS A 385 34.97 27.52 14.33
CA LYS A 385 34.46 26.16 14.08
C LYS A 385 33.11 25.92 14.77
N SER A 386 32.95 26.44 15.98
CA SER A 386 31.67 26.37 16.70
C SER A 386 30.57 27.20 16.04
N LEU A 387 30.89 28.43 15.60
CA LEU A 387 29.94 29.30 14.91
C LEU A 387 29.53 28.73 13.55
N THR A 388 30.47 28.22 12.76
CA THR A 388 30.15 27.57 11.47
C THR A 388 29.26 26.34 11.65
N HIS A 389 29.54 25.51 12.66
CA HIS A 389 28.66 24.38 13.00
C HIS A 389 27.26 24.86 13.41
N LEU A 390 27.15 25.85 14.29
CA LEU A 390 25.87 26.40 14.73
C LEU A 390 25.04 26.95 13.56
N VAL A 391 25.65 27.73 12.67
CA VAL A 391 24.99 28.28 11.47
C VAL A 391 24.46 27.17 10.56
N ASN A 392 25.25 26.11 10.37
CA ASN A 392 24.85 25.00 9.50
C ASN A 392 23.71 24.16 10.13
N VAL A 393 23.74 23.93 11.45
CA VAL A 393 22.67 23.21 12.16
C VAL A 393 21.36 23.99 12.15
N THR A 394 21.39 25.29 12.47
CA THR A 394 20.18 26.11 12.49
C THR A 394 19.55 26.26 11.11
N GLN A 395 20.37 26.36 10.06
CA GLN A 395 19.87 26.36 8.68
C GLN A 395 19.16 25.04 8.35
N HIS A 396 19.75 23.91 8.71
CA HIS A 396 19.16 22.60 8.46
C HIS A 396 17.83 22.41 9.22
N GLU A 397 17.76 22.82 10.49
CA GLU A 397 16.52 22.78 11.28
C GLU A 397 15.41 23.65 10.65
N LEU A 398 15.76 24.82 10.13
CA LEU A 398 14.82 25.71 9.45
C LEU A 398 14.27 25.11 8.15
N ASP A 399 15.14 24.48 7.35
CA ASP A 399 14.76 23.81 6.11
C ASP A 399 13.80 22.64 6.39
N LEU A 400 14.10 21.83 7.42
CA LEU A 400 13.22 20.75 7.88
C LEU A 400 11.85 21.27 8.32
N ASN A 401 11.82 22.34 9.13
CA ASN A 401 10.57 22.93 9.60
C ASN A 401 9.71 23.45 8.45
N THR A 402 10.35 24.09 7.47
CA THR A 402 9.65 24.63 6.29
C THR A 402 9.08 23.49 5.43
N ASN A 403 9.83 22.41 5.23
CA ASN A 403 9.33 21.21 4.55
C ASN A 403 8.14 20.58 5.30
N PHE A 404 8.24 20.46 6.62
CA PHE A 404 7.16 19.91 7.45
C PHE A 404 5.88 20.76 7.38
N LEU A 405 6.00 22.09 7.44
CA LEU A 405 4.88 23.01 7.26
C LEU A 405 4.25 22.87 5.86
N SER A 406 5.06 22.69 4.82
CA SER A 406 4.56 22.44 3.46
C SER A 406 3.78 21.14 3.37
N GLN A 407 4.23 20.07 4.03
CA GLN A 407 3.52 18.79 4.05
C GLN A 407 2.17 18.90 4.78
N TYR A 408 2.12 19.60 5.92
CA TYR A 408 0.85 19.89 6.59
C TYR A 408 -0.12 20.67 5.71
N LYS A 409 0.38 21.70 5.01
CA LYS A 409 -0.43 22.46 4.07
C LYS A 409 -1.02 21.55 2.99
N ASN A 410 -0.22 20.66 2.41
CA ASN A 410 -0.69 19.74 1.36
C ASN A 410 -1.80 18.80 1.85
N VAL A 411 -1.69 18.26 3.07
CA VAL A 411 -2.75 17.43 3.66
C VAL A 411 -4.03 18.24 3.89
N LEU A 412 -3.91 19.48 4.37
CA LEU A 412 -5.06 20.36 4.54
C LEU A 412 -5.71 20.74 3.21
N ASP A 413 -4.93 21.02 2.17
CA ASP A 413 -5.42 21.33 0.82
C ASP A 413 -6.13 20.13 0.16
N ALA A 414 -5.75 18.90 0.51
CA ALA A 414 -6.44 17.69 0.03
C ALA A 414 -7.78 17.42 0.76
N CYS A 415 -7.90 17.83 2.03
CA CYS A 415 -9.09 17.56 2.85
C CYS A 415 -10.11 18.70 2.83
N CYS A 416 -9.69 19.93 2.54
CA CYS A 416 -10.50 21.13 2.69
C CYS A 416 -10.58 21.91 1.37
N ILE A 417 -11.75 22.47 1.10
CA ILE A 417 -11.89 23.53 0.11
C ILE A 417 -11.41 24.83 0.78
N VAL A 418 -10.44 25.53 0.20
CA VAL A 418 -9.79 26.69 0.84
C VAL A 418 -9.88 27.92 -0.04
N SER A 419 -10.22 29.06 0.58
CA SER A 419 -10.10 30.39 -0.03
C SER A 419 -9.48 31.39 0.92
N LYS A 420 -8.82 32.40 0.38
CA LYS A 420 -8.36 33.59 1.11
C LYS A 420 -9.02 34.84 0.56
N MET A 421 -9.24 35.80 1.44
CA MET A 421 -9.81 37.09 1.08
C MET A 421 -9.04 38.24 1.71
N ASP A 422 -9.00 39.37 1.02
CA ASP A 422 -8.53 40.62 1.61
C ASP A 422 -9.49 41.15 2.69
N CYS A 423 -9.12 42.25 3.34
CA CYS A 423 -9.93 42.89 4.38
C CYS A 423 -11.29 43.42 3.89
N LYS A 424 -11.52 43.52 2.58
CA LYS A 424 -12.79 43.92 1.95
C LYS A 424 -13.66 42.72 1.56
N GLY A 425 -13.17 41.49 1.71
CA GLY A 425 -13.88 40.27 1.34
C GLY A 425 -13.71 39.87 -0.12
N VAL A 426 -12.69 40.42 -0.81
CA VAL A 426 -12.34 40.06 -2.18
C VAL A 426 -11.41 38.86 -2.16
N ILE A 427 -11.71 37.83 -2.96
CA ILE A 427 -10.96 36.58 -3.01
C ILE A 427 -9.60 36.82 -3.67
N THR A 428 -8.53 36.48 -2.94
CA THR A 428 -7.13 36.65 -3.36
C THR A 428 -6.45 35.32 -3.67
N TYR A 429 -6.98 34.21 -3.15
CA TYR A 429 -6.46 32.87 -3.40
C TYR A 429 -7.58 31.84 -3.24
N VAL A 430 -7.53 30.78 -4.03
CA VAL A 430 -8.31 29.56 -3.85
C VAL A 430 -7.44 28.34 -4.15
N ASN A 431 -7.71 27.22 -3.50
CA ASN A 431 -7.04 25.96 -3.82
C ASN A 431 -7.76 25.20 -4.95
N GLU A 432 -7.16 24.13 -5.44
CA GLU A 432 -7.71 23.30 -6.55
C GLU A 432 -9.11 22.76 -6.23
N ALA A 433 -9.31 22.27 -5.00
CA ALA A 433 -10.61 21.74 -4.54
C ALA A 433 -11.73 22.79 -4.63
N PHE A 434 -11.44 24.07 -4.37
CA PHE A 434 -12.41 25.16 -4.55
C PHE A 434 -12.79 25.35 -6.02
N ARG A 435 -11.81 25.32 -6.92
CA ARG A 435 -12.03 25.45 -8.37
C ARG A 435 -12.90 24.31 -8.89
N GLU A 436 -12.60 23.08 -8.49
CA GLU A 436 -13.36 21.89 -8.89
C GLU A 436 -14.80 21.92 -8.38
N MET A 437 -15.00 22.23 -7.09
CA MET A 437 -16.35 22.28 -6.51
C MET A 437 -17.20 23.40 -7.12
N SER A 438 -16.63 24.59 -7.31
CA SER A 438 -17.38 25.74 -7.82
C SER A 438 -17.62 25.68 -9.34
N GLY A 439 -16.75 25.00 -10.09
CA GLY A 439 -16.80 24.91 -11.55
C GLY A 439 -16.38 26.20 -12.28
N TYR A 440 -15.84 27.20 -11.57
CA TYR A 440 -15.30 28.44 -12.14
C TYR A 440 -13.78 28.35 -12.33
N SER A 441 -13.22 29.07 -13.30
CA SER A 441 -11.77 29.18 -13.46
C SER A 441 -11.14 30.12 -12.43
N TYR A 442 -9.82 30.06 -12.24
CA TYR A 442 -9.12 30.97 -11.33
C TYR A 442 -9.34 32.45 -11.70
N GLU A 443 -9.30 32.77 -12.99
CA GLU A 443 -9.49 34.13 -13.51
C GLU A 443 -10.91 34.65 -13.26
N GLU A 444 -11.90 33.75 -13.19
CA GLU A 444 -13.28 34.09 -12.88
C GLU A 444 -13.51 34.29 -11.36
N ILE A 445 -12.73 33.59 -10.52
CA ILE A 445 -12.89 33.61 -9.05
C ILE A 445 -12.09 34.74 -8.41
N ILE A 446 -10.83 34.92 -8.80
CA ILE A 446 -9.93 35.90 -8.20
C ILE A 446 -10.43 37.31 -8.49
N GLY A 447 -10.50 38.16 -7.46
CA GLY A 447 -11.04 39.51 -7.57
C GLY A 447 -12.56 39.60 -7.37
N GLN A 448 -13.27 38.47 -7.21
CA GLN A 448 -14.69 38.45 -6.87
C GLN A 448 -14.92 38.33 -5.36
N THR A 449 -16.20 38.40 -4.94
CA THR A 449 -16.61 38.11 -3.55
C THR A 449 -17.41 36.82 -3.50
N HIS A 450 -17.48 36.15 -2.34
CA HIS A 450 -18.25 34.91 -2.14
C HIS A 450 -19.76 35.01 -2.43
N ARG A 451 -20.27 36.20 -2.76
CA ARG A 451 -21.65 36.40 -3.22
C ARG A 451 -21.96 35.66 -4.52
N ILE A 452 -20.98 35.43 -5.39
CA ILE A 452 -21.19 34.74 -6.68
C ILE A 452 -21.63 33.28 -6.49
N PHE A 453 -21.30 32.67 -5.35
CA PHE A 453 -21.67 31.29 -5.01
C PHE A 453 -22.93 31.21 -4.14
N ARG A 454 -23.64 32.31 -3.89
CA ARG A 454 -24.77 32.34 -2.96
C ARG A 454 -26.10 32.10 -3.69
N PRO A 455 -26.94 31.15 -3.25
CA PRO A 455 -28.30 30.99 -3.77
C PRO A 455 -29.14 32.27 -3.61
N SER A 456 -30.10 32.50 -4.50
CA SER A 456 -30.99 33.66 -4.45
C SER A 456 -31.93 33.67 -3.24
N ASP A 457 -32.25 32.49 -2.69
CA ASP A 457 -33.11 32.27 -1.52
C ASP A 457 -32.30 32.03 -0.22
N ALA A 458 -31.02 32.40 -0.20
CA ALA A 458 -30.16 32.18 0.95
C ALA A 458 -30.60 32.98 2.20
N ASP A 459 -30.52 32.36 3.38
CA ASP A 459 -30.82 33.01 4.65
C ASP A 459 -29.77 34.09 4.96
N LEU A 460 -30.17 35.35 4.88
CA LEU A 460 -29.29 36.50 5.08
C LEU A 460 -28.78 36.63 6.52
N VAL A 461 -29.53 36.10 7.51
CA VAL A 461 -29.17 36.18 8.94
C VAL A 461 -27.84 35.48 9.21
N VAL A 462 -27.59 34.35 8.54
CA VAL A 462 -26.35 33.57 8.67
C VAL A 462 -25.14 34.38 8.19
N TYR A 463 -25.26 35.10 7.08
CA TYR A 463 -24.16 35.91 6.53
C TYR A 463 -23.90 37.18 7.33
N GLU A 464 -24.94 37.81 7.88
CA GLU A 464 -24.77 38.94 8.80
C GLU A 464 -24.03 38.53 10.07
N ASN A 465 -24.39 37.37 10.64
CA ASN A 465 -23.69 36.81 11.79
C ASN A 465 -22.21 36.51 11.48
N LEU A 466 -21.93 35.96 10.29
CA LEU A 466 -20.57 35.72 9.80
C LEU A 466 -19.73 36.99 9.81
N TRP A 467 -20.19 38.03 9.09
CA TRP A 467 -19.43 39.28 8.95
C TRP A 467 -19.23 40.01 10.29
N ASN A 468 -20.25 40.02 11.15
CA ASN A 468 -20.13 40.60 12.48
C ASN A 468 -19.11 39.87 13.35
N THR A 469 -19.02 38.54 13.23
CA THR A 469 -18.08 37.72 14.00
C THR A 469 -16.63 37.96 13.56
N ILE A 470 -16.35 37.86 12.26
CA ILE A 470 -14.97 37.93 11.76
C ILE A 470 -14.37 39.34 11.85
N ARG A 471 -15.21 40.39 11.77
CA ARG A 471 -14.78 41.78 12.01
C ARG A 471 -14.40 42.05 13.47
N GLN A 472 -14.94 41.28 14.41
CA GLN A 472 -14.54 41.32 15.82
C GLN A 472 -13.28 40.49 16.11
N LYS A 473 -12.52 40.09 15.08
CA LYS A 473 -11.29 39.28 15.20
C LYS A 473 -11.56 37.88 15.80
N LYS A 474 -12.78 37.35 15.63
CA LYS A 474 -13.20 36.02 16.11
C LYS A 474 -13.37 35.03 14.96
N ILE A 475 -13.20 33.74 15.27
CA ILE A 475 -13.47 32.65 14.32
C ILE A 475 -14.97 32.46 14.19
N TRP A 476 -15.47 32.42 12.96
CA TRP A 476 -16.85 32.06 12.67
C TRP A 476 -16.95 30.62 12.17
N LYS A 477 -17.97 29.89 12.62
CA LYS A 477 -18.30 28.54 12.14
C LYS A 477 -19.80 28.46 11.84
N GLY A 478 -20.17 27.88 10.70
CA GLY A 478 -21.58 27.72 10.35
C GLY A 478 -21.80 27.01 9.03
N ILE A 479 -23.03 26.53 8.83
CA ILE A 479 -23.44 25.85 7.59
C ILE A 479 -24.08 26.88 6.66
N THR A 480 -23.67 26.87 5.39
CA THR A 480 -24.27 27.69 4.33
C THR A 480 -24.62 26.82 3.12
N ARG A 481 -25.49 27.34 2.26
CA ARG A 481 -25.75 26.78 0.93
C ARG A 481 -24.93 27.56 -0.09
N GLY A 482 -24.19 26.84 -0.93
CA GLY A 482 -23.48 27.36 -2.09
C GLY A 482 -24.13 26.87 -3.39
N ILE A 483 -23.96 27.60 -4.48
CA ILE A 483 -24.29 27.17 -5.83
C ILE A 483 -23.02 27.13 -6.68
N ASP A 484 -22.89 26.10 -7.50
CA ASP A 484 -21.85 26.04 -8.52
C ASP A 484 -22.28 26.75 -9.82
N LYS A 485 -21.35 26.83 -10.79
CA LYS A 485 -21.58 27.47 -12.09
C LYS A 485 -22.74 26.86 -12.89
N LYS A 486 -23.10 25.60 -12.64
CA LYS A 486 -24.21 24.89 -13.30
C LYS A 486 -25.53 25.02 -12.53
N GLY A 487 -25.52 25.68 -11.37
CA GLY A 487 -26.67 25.90 -10.51
C GLY A 487 -26.96 24.75 -9.53
N ALA A 488 -26.06 23.78 -9.37
CA ALA A 488 -26.25 22.73 -8.37
C ALA A 488 -25.98 23.28 -6.95
N VAL A 489 -26.81 22.87 -5.99
CA VAL A 489 -26.73 23.33 -4.60
C VAL A 489 -25.78 22.44 -3.80
N HIS A 490 -24.86 23.05 -3.09
CA HIS A 490 -23.89 22.43 -2.20
C HIS A 490 -24.11 22.89 -0.76
N TYR A 491 -24.12 21.95 0.19
CA TYR A 491 -24.17 22.27 1.61
C TYR A 491 -22.74 22.31 2.16
N LEU A 492 -22.32 23.48 2.64
CA LEU A 492 -20.95 23.74 3.06
C LEU A 492 -20.91 24.04 4.55
N GLN A 493 -20.15 23.26 5.31
CA GLN A 493 -19.75 23.61 6.65
C GLN A 493 -18.48 24.47 6.59
N ASN A 494 -18.58 25.70 7.06
CA ASN A 494 -17.56 26.72 6.87
C ASN A 494 -16.89 27.05 8.20
N THR A 495 -15.59 27.33 8.13
CA THR A 495 -14.84 28.03 9.18
C THR A 495 -14.13 29.22 8.55
N VAL A 496 -14.36 30.42 9.08
CA VAL A 496 -13.73 31.65 8.60
C VAL A 496 -12.91 32.27 9.73
N MET A 497 -11.62 32.49 9.47
CA MET A 497 -10.66 32.97 10.46
C MET A 497 -9.96 34.25 9.95
N PRO A 498 -9.95 35.34 10.74
CA PRO A 498 -9.12 36.51 10.47
C PRO A 498 -7.66 36.22 10.82
N ILE A 499 -6.75 36.57 9.90
CA ILE A 499 -5.31 36.57 10.12
C ILE A 499 -4.90 37.99 10.49
N LEU A 500 -4.13 38.12 11.57
CA LEU A 500 -3.74 39.40 12.14
C LEU A 500 -2.27 39.70 11.86
N ASP A 501 -1.94 40.98 11.70
CA ASP A 501 -0.56 41.46 11.66
C ASP A 501 0.04 41.59 13.08
N ALA A 502 1.32 42.01 13.15
CA ALA A 502 2.01 42.20 14.43
C ALA A 502 1.42 43.32 15.32
N LYS A 503 0.58 44.20 14.75
CA LYS A 503 -0.15 45.26 15.48
C LYS A 503 -1.55 44.80 15.90
N GLY A 504 -1.92 43.56 15.57
CA GLY A 504 -3.21 42.96 15.87
C GLY A 504 -4.32 43.36 14.89
N GLU A 505 -4.01 44.03 13.78
CA GLU A 505 -4.97 44.44 12.76
C GLU A 505 -5.20 43.32 11.73
N ILE A 506 -6.40 43.26 11.16
CA ILE A 506 -6.77 42.20 10.21
C ILE A 506 -6.01 42.39 8.89
N LEU A 507 -5.18 41.43 8.54
CA LEU A 507 -4.43 41.36 7.29
C LEU A 507 -5.28 40.73 6.17
N GLU A 508 -5.82 39.54 6.44
CA GLU A 508 -6.61 38.74 5.50
C GLU A 508 -7.59 37.84 6.25
N TYR A 509 -8.50 37.20 5.52
CA TYR A 509 -9.36 36.13 6.03
C TYR A 509 -9.03 34.83 5.32
N ILE A 510 -8.94 33.72 6.07
CA ILE A 510 -8.84 32.37 5.52
C ILE A 510 -10.17 31.64 5.78
N CYS A 511 -10.73 31.06 4.72
CA CYS A 511 -11.92 30.21 4.79
C CYS A 511 -11.55 28.77 4.48
N ALA A 512 -12.02 27.86 5.33
CA ALA A 512 -12.05 26.43 5.04
C ALA A 512 -13.50 25.96 4.94
N HIS A 513 -13.81 25.20 3.90
CA HIS A 513 -15.14 24.67 3.62
C HIS A 513 -15.07 23.13 3.52
N PHE A 514 -16.06 22.47 4.13
CA PHE A 514 -16.29 21.03 4.01
C PHE A 514 -17.65 20.78 3.39
N SER A 515 -17.69 20.01 2.30
CA SER A 515 -18.95 19.61 1.69
C SER A 515 -19.63 18.55 2.56
N ILE A 516 -20.83 18.86 3.04
CA ILE A 516 -21.70 17.93 3.76
C ILE A 516 -22.92 17.54 2.91
N THR A 517 -22.91 17.88 1.62
CA THR A 517 -24.01 17.64 0.68
C THR A 517 -24.44 16.18 0.66
N GLU A 518 -23.49 15.24 0.57
CA GLU A 518 -23.80 13.81 0.52
C GLU A 518 -24.43 13.29 1.82
N LEU A 519 -23.98 13.80 2.99
CA LEU A 519 -24.53 13.45 4.30
C LEU A 519 -25.99 13.91 4.40
N VAL A 520 -26.26 15.17 4.04
CA VAL A 520 -27.62 15.74 4.07
C VAL A 520 -28.56 14.99 3.11
N LEU A 521 -28.08 14.62 1.91
CA LEU A 521 -28.88 13.84 0.96
C LEU A 521 -29.11 12.40 1.42
N LYS A 522 -28.11 11.76 2.03
CA LYS A 522 -28.25 10.41 2.61
C LYS A 522 -29.26 10.37 3.74
N ASP A 523 -29.25 11.35 4.63
CA ASP A 523 -30.23 11.44 5.73
C ASP A 523 -31.67 11.56 5.18
N GLN A 524 -31.88 12.34 4.12
CA GLN A 524 -33.19 12.45 3.45
C GLN A 524 -33.63 11.14 2.76
N ILE A 525 -32.68 10.38 2.22
CA ILE A 525 -32.94 9.05 1.61
C ILE A 525 -33.29 8.03 2.69
N ILE A 526 -32.59 8.05 3.82
CA ILE A 526 -32.83 7.19 4.98
C ILE A 526 -34.24 7.40 5.54
N GLU A 527 -34.71 8.64 5.68
CA GLU A 527 -36.07 8.93 6.15
C GLU A 527 -37.18 8.35 5.24
N LYS A 528 -36.95 8.28 3.92
CA LYS A 528 -37.88 7.66 2.97
C LYS A 528 -37.83 6.13 3.00
N HIS A 529 -36.66 5.54 3.23
CA HIS A 529 -36.47 4.08 3.24
C HIS A 529 -37.09 3.36 4.43
N PHE A 530 -37.48 4.06 5.50
CA PHE A 530 -38.00 3.47 6.74
C PHE A 530 -39.52 3.64 6.94
N LYS A 531 -40.26 4.12 5.94
CA LYS A 531 -41.71 4.29 6.00
C LYS A 531 -42.43 3.44 4.96
N ASP A 532 -43.60 2.92 5.32
CA ASP A 532 -44.54 2.29 4.40
C ASP A 532 -45.32 3.37 3.64
N GLU A 533 -45.29 3.31 2.30
CA GLU A 533 -45.87 4.35 1.44
C GLU A 533 -47.38 4.51 1.60
N LEU A 534 -48.10 3.42 1.93
CA LEU A 534 -49.55 3.45 2.04
C LEU A 534 -50.02 4.05 3.37
N THR A 535 -49.40 3.65 4.48
CA THR A 535 -49.86 3.97 5.83
C THR A 535 -49.08 5.12 6.48
N GLY A 536 -47.88 5.43 5.98
CA GLY A 536 -46.99 6.45 6.53
C GLY A 536 -46.26 6.05 7.83
N PHE A 537 -46.56 4.85 8.36
CA PHE A 537 -45.90 4.27 9.53
C PHE A 537 -44.62 3.52 9.15
N GLY A 538 -43.93 2.93 10.12
CA GLY A 538 -42.70 2.21 9.85
C GLY A 538 -42.93 1.01 8.92
N ASN A 539 -42.03 0.78 7.97
CA ASN A 539 -42.05 -0.44 7.16
C ASN A 539 -41.33 -1.59 7.88
N ARG A 540 -41.23 -2.73 7.20
CA ARG A 540 -40.52 -3.90 7.71
C ARG A 540 -39.06 -3.59 8.03
N GLU A 541 -38.35 -2.87 7.17
CA GLU A 541 -36.96 -2.48 7.39
C GLU A 541 -36.81 -1.68 8.67
N ALA A 542 -37.74 -0.75 8.94
CA ALA A 542 -37.73 0.06 10.16
C ALA A 542 -37.95 -0.78 11.42
N LEU A 543 -38.83 -1.79 11.35
CA LEU A 543 -39.03 -2.73 12.45
C LEU A 543 -37.75 -3.50 12.76
N PHE A 544 -37.09 -4.06 11.74
CA PHE A 544 -35.86 -4.82 11.93
C PHE A 544 -34.70 -3.94 12.41
N TYR A 545 -34.59 -2.71 11.92
CA TYR A 545 -33.64 -1.72 12.42
C TYR A 545 -33.87 -1.46 13.92
N ARG A 546 -35.11 -1.18 14.34
CA ARG A 546 -35.41 -0.97 15.77
C ARG A 546 -35.13 -2.21 16.62
N LEU A 547 -35.47 -3.40 16.15
CA LEU A 547 -35.16 -4.66 16.84
C LEU A 547 -33.64 -4.91 17.00
N SER A 548 -32.81 -4.31 16.15
CA SER A 548 -31.34 -4.47 16.22
C SER A 548 -30.66 -3.53 17.23
N LEU A 549 -31.31 -2.41 17.57
CA LEU A 549 -30.72 -1.36 18.42
C LEU A 549 -30.83 -1.62 19.93
N HIS A 550 -31.60 -2.63 20.35
CA HIS A 550 -31.93 -2.83 21.76
C HIS A 550 -31.37 -4.13 22.33
N GLU A 551 -30.65 -4.00 23.45
CA GLU A 551 -30.01 -5.11 24.18
C GLU A 551 -30.92 -5.78 25.23
N LYS A 552 -32.20 -5.41 25.31
CA LYS A 552 -33.18 -5.97 26.26
C LYS A 552 -34.31 -6.71 25.53
N LYS A 553 -34.98 -7.64 26.23
CA LYS A 553 -36.19 -8.31 25.69
C LYS A 553 -37.25 -7.25 25.35
N GLN A 554 -37.83 -7.34 24.16
CA GLN A 554 -38.91 -6.47 23.71
C GLN A 554 -40.18 -7.29 23.47
N LEU A 555 -41.35 -6.66 23.59
CA LEU A 555 -42.63 -7.29 23.31
C LEU A 555 -43.07 -6.93 21.89
N LEU A 556 -43.29 -7.94 21.05
CA LEU A 556 -43.78 -7.77 19.69
C LEU A 556 -45.16 -8.41 19.54
N ILE A 557 -46.07 -7.66 18.95
CA ILE A 557 -47.43 -8.10 18.61
C ILE A 557 -47.56 -8.05 17.10
N LEU A 558 -47.91 -9.18 16.47
CA LEU A 558 -48.20 -9.27 15.05
C LEU A 558 -49.70 -9.47 14.86
N PHE A 559 -50.31 -8.68 13.98
CA PHE A 559 -51.71 -8.73 13.61
C PHE A 559 -51.82 -9.13 12.14
N ASN A 560 -52.76 -9.99 11.79
CA ASN A 560 -53.09 -10.35 10.42
C ASN A 560 -54.61 -10.30 10.20
N VAL A 561 -55.04 -9.70 9.10
CA VAL A 561 -56.46 -9.58 8.72
C VAL A 561 -56.90 -10.87 8.01
N VAL A 562 -57.82 -11.60 8.60
CA VAL A 562 -58.33 -12.85 8.03
C VAL A 562 -59.22 -12.54 6.83
N GLY A 563 -58.93 -13.17 5.69
CA GLY A 563 -59.71 -13.03 4.47
C GLY A 563 -59.53 -11.68 3.76
N PHE A 564 -58.37 -11.03 3.91
CA PHE A 564 -58.12 -9.73 3.27
C PHE A 564 -58.10 -9.79 1.73
N SER A 565 -57.65 -10.90 1.15
CA SER A 565 -57.73 -11.14 -0.30
C SER A 565 -59.17 -11.04 -0.80
N GLU A 566 -60.09 -11.67 -0.09
CA GLU A 566 -61.51 -11.69 -0.41
C GLU A 566 -62.10 -10.28 -0.32
N ILE A 567 -61.67 -9.47 0.65
CA ILE A 567 -62.07 -8.05 0.73
C ILE A 567 -61.63 -7.30 -0.53
N ASN A 568 -60.39 -7.49 -1.00
CA ASN A 568 -59.93 -6.86 -2.24
C ASN A 568 -60.68 -7.39 -3.46
N ASP A 569 -60.91 -8.71 -3.54
CA ASP A 569 -61.57 -9.36 -4.66
C ASP A 569 -63.04 -8.92 -4.79
N TYR A 570 -63.74 -8.68 -3.68
CA TYR A 570 -65.15 -8.30 -3.68
C TYR A 570 -65.39 -6.78 -3.66
N LEU A 571 -64.58 -6.00 -2.95
CA LEU A 571 -64.81 -4.58 -2.70
C LEU A 571 -63.78 -3.65 -3.39
N GLY A 572 -62.75 -4.21 -3.99
CA GLY A 572 -61.70 -3.49 -4.71
C GLY A 572 -60.54 -3.00 -3.82
N TYR A 573 -59.39 -2.76 -4.45
CA TYR A 573 -58.15 -2.37 -3.78
C TYR A 573 -58.26 -1.02 -3.05
N ASP A 574 -59.05 -0.07 -3.54
CA ASP A 574 -59.22 1.24 -2.86
C ASP A 574 -59.87 1.08 -1.46
N VAL A 575 -60.84 0.16 -1.34
CA VAL A 575 -61.49 -0.17 -0.06
C VAL A 575 -60.51 -0.90 0.85
N GLY A 576 -59.75 -1.85 0.31
CA GLY A 576 -58.70 -2.56 1.05
C GLY A 576 -57.61 -1.63 1.58
N ASP A 577 -57.13 -0.70 0.77
CA ASP A 577 -56.10 0.28 1.14
C ASP A 577 -56.60 1.26 2.21
N ALA A 578 -57.84 1.72 2.08
CA ALA A 578 -58.47 2.56 3.10
C ALA A 578 -58.68 1.79 4.42
N LEU A 579 -59.02 0.50 4.35
CA LEU A 579 -59.13 -0.37 5.52
C LEU A 579 -57.78 -0.48 6.24
N LEU A 580 -56.70 -0.75 5.51
CA LEU A 580 -55.36 -0.85 6.08
C LEU A 580 -54.90 0.46 6.73
N LYS A 581 -55.17 1.61 6.11
CA LYS A 581 -54.89 2.93 6.71
C LYS A 581 -55.64 3.13 8.02
N ASN A 582 -56.93 2.76 8.06
CA ASN A 582 -57.75 2.88 9.28
C ASN A 582 -57.31 1.92 10.39
N ILE A 583 -56.89 0.70 10.04
CA ILE A 583 -56.32 -0.26 11.01
C ILE A 583 -55.02 0.30 11.58
N ALA A 584 -54.12 0.81 10.73
CA ALA A 584 -52.84 1.36 11.17
C ALA A 584 -53.04 2.56 12.11
N GLN A 585 -53.97 3.46 11.79
CA GLN A 585 -54.36 4.58 12.65
C GLN A 585 -54.99 4.12 13.97
N PHE A 586 -55.84 3.10 13.94
CA PHE A 586 -56.41 2.52 15.16
C PHE A 586 -55.30 1.98 16.07
N LEU A 587 -54.38 1.19 15.53
CA LEU A 587 -53.25 0.65 16.27
C LEU A 587 -52.38 1.77 16.84
N MET A 588 -52.08 2.82 16.05
CA MET A 588 -51.35 3.98 16.56
C MET A 588 -52.06 4.61 17.75
N HIS A 589 -53.36 4.86 17.63
CA HIS A 589 -54.17 5.48 18.69
C HIS A 589 -54.19 4.63 19.97
N SER A 590 -54.41 3.31 19.84
CA SER A 590 -54.49 2.38 20.96
C SER A 590 -53.17 2.21 21.72
N PHE A 591 -52.03 2.51 21.09
CA PHE A 591 -50.68 2.38 21.66
C PHE A 591 -49.95 3.74 21.79
N GLN A 592 -50.68 4.86 21.79
CA GLN A 592 -50.17 6.25 21.77
C GLN A 592 -49.13 6.63 22.84
N GLU A 593 -49.09 5.93 23.97
CA GLU A 593 -48.11 6.16 25.04
C GLU A 593 -46.66 5.89 24.59
N HIS A 594 -46.46 5.27 23.42
CA HIS A 594 -45.17 4.95 22.83
C HIS A 594 -45.14 5.42 21.37
N LEU A 595 -44.60 6.61 21.10
CA LEU A 595 -44.49 7.15 19.73
C LEU A 595 -43.61 6.23 18.86
N ASP A 596 -44.01 6.03 17.60
CA ASP A 596 -43.36 5.20 16.57
C ASP A 596 -43.28 3.68 16.83
N VAL A 597 -44.33 3.06 17.38
CA VAL A 597 -44.33 1.60 17.63
C VAL A 597 -45.03 0.75 16.58
N VAL A 598 -45.77 1.36 15.65
CA VAL A 598 -46.58 0.66 14.65
C VAL A 598 -45.82 0.52 13.34
N PHE A 599 -45.86 -0.67 12.78
CA PHE A 599 -45.25 -0.99 11.49
C PHE A 599 -46.21 -1.79 10.63
N ARG A 600 -46.08 -1.68 9.31
CA ARG A 600 -46.69 -2.59 8.36
C ARG A 600 -45.60 -3.49 7.78
N THR A 601 -45.72 -4.80 7.99
CA THR A 601 -44.64 -5.74 7.65
C THR A 601 -44.79 -6.34 6.27
N ASN A 602 -46.01 -6.65 5.86
CA ASN A 602 -46.32 -7.24 4.55
C ASN A 602 -47.83 -7.21 4.32
N GLY A 603 -48.32 -6.78 3.15
CA GLY A 603 -49.74 -6.88 2.76
C GLY A 603 -50.72 -6.42 3.85
N ASP A 604 -51.36 -7.38 4.51
CA ASP A 604 -52.38 -7.28 5.55
C ASP A 604 -51.85 -7.53 6.98
N GLU A 605 -50.53 -7.54 7.17
CA GLU A 605 -49.86 -7.76 8.43
C GLU A 605 -49.29 -6.47 9.04
N PHE A 606 -49.62 -6.27 10.32
CA PHE A 606 -49.12 -5.16 11.13
C PHE A 606 -48.30 -5.67 12.31
N ALA A 607 -47.33 -4.88 12.73
CA ALA A 607 -46.52 -5.15 13.90
C ALA A 607 -46.57 -3.97 14.87
N VAL A 608 -46.66 -4.26 16.17
CA VAL A 608 -46.53 -3.28 17.24
C VAL A 608 -45.38 -3.71 18.15
N LEU A 609 -44.37 -2.85 18.29
CA LEU A 609 -43.18 -3.08 19.11
C LEU A 609 -43.23 -2.24 20.38
N LEU A 610 -43.27 -2.88 21.55
CA LEU A 610 -43.27 -2.18 22.83
C LEU A 610 -41.92 -2.37 23.53
N SER A 611 -41.17 -1.26 23.69
CA SER A 611 -39.93 -1.18 24.46
C SER A 611 -40.22 -0.89 25.93
N HIS A 612 -39.38 -1.38 26.84
CA HIS A 612 -39.48 -1.17 28.30
C HIS A 612 -40.65 -1.89 29.02
N TYR A 613 -40.99 -3.11 28.61
CA TYR A 613 -41.93 -3.95 29.35
C TYR A 613 -41.32 -5.31 29.69
N ASP A 614 -41.27 -5.64 30.98
CA ASP A 614 -40.95 -6.99 31.46
C ASP A 614 -42.24 -7.82 31.51
N PHE A 615 -42.47 -8.61 30.47
CA PHE A 615 -43.72 -9.37 30.26
C PHE A 615 -43.85 -10.58 31.19
N GLU A 616 -42.78 -10.98 31.89
CA GLU A 616 -42.80 -12.17 32.76
C GLU A 616 -43.71 -12.00 34.02
N GLU A 617 -44.11 -10.77 34.41
CA GLU A 617 -44.97 -10.54 35.58
C GLU A 617 -46.27 -9.73 35.37
N SER A 618 -46.53 -9.12 34.21
CA SER A 618 -47.71 -8.23 34.05
C SER A 618 -48.93 -8.93 33.41
N LEU A 619 -49.81 -9.52 34.24
CA LEU A 619 -51.17 -9.94 33.83
C LEU A 619 -51.92 -8.77 33.15
N LEU A 620 -51.67 -7.54 33.61
CA LEU A 620 -52.30 -6.32 33.14
C LEU A 620 -52.02 -6.04 31.65
N MET A 621 -50.81 -6.28 31.17
CA MET A 621 -50.48 -6.06 29.74
C MET A 621 -51.15 -7.08 28.83
N LYS A 622 -51.23 -8.35 29.24
CA LYS A 622 -51.95 -9.39 28.48
C LYS A 622 -53.42 -9.03 28.32
N GLU A 623 -54.06 -8.57 29.40
CA GLU A 623 -55.46 -8.13 29.36
C GLU A 623 -55.64 -6.85 28.53
N ARG A 624 -54.69 -5.90 28.58
CA ARG A 624 -54.70 -4.73 27.70
C ARG A 624 -54.63 -5.11 26.22
N ILE A 625 -53.73 -6.01 25.83
CA ILE A 625 -53.60 -6.46 24.44
C ILE A 625 -54.88 -7.16 23.98
N LYS A 626 -55.42 -8.09 24.78
CA LYS A 626 -56.70 -8.76 24.47
C LYS A 626 -57.83 -7.75 24.28
N LYS A 627 -57.91 -6.74 25.14
CA LYS A 627 -58.93 -5.68 25.04
C LYS A 627 -58.81 -4.91 23.73
N ILE A 628 -57.62 -4.46 23.36
CA ILE A 628 -57.38 -3.71 22.11
C ILE A 628 -57.72 -4.56 20.88
N VAL A 629 -57.31 -5.84 20.86
CA VAL A 629 -57.63 -6.78 19.76
C VAL A 629 -59.14 -6.96 19.63
N HIS A 630 -59.86 -7.11 20.74
CA HIS A 630 -61.31 -7.28 20.75
C HIS A 630 -62.06 -6.00 20.34
N GLU A 631 -61.56 -4.83 20.72
CA GLU A 631 -62.09 -3.53 20.27
C GLU A 631 -61.90 -3.35 18.77
N LEU A 632 -60.75 -3.78 18.23
CA LEU A 632 -60.48 -3.72 16.80
C LEU A 632 -61.39 -4.67 16.00
N GLU A 633 -61.59 -5.90 16.47
CA GLU A 633 -62.47 -6.88 15.81
C GLU A 633 -63.96 -6.48 15.84
N LYS A 634 -64.38 -5.73 16.88
CA LYS A 634 -65.75 -5.21 16.99
C LYS A 634 -66.00 -3.92 16.20
N LYS A 635 -64.95 -3.25 15.74
CA LYS A 635 -65.08 -1.98 15.04
C LYS A 635 -65.60 -2.20 13.62
N VAL A 636 -66.71 -1.54 13.28
CA VAL A 636 -67.21 -1.45 11.91
C VAL A 636 -66.47 -0.33 11.19
N PHE A 637 -65.85 -0.64 10.07
CA PHE A 637 -65.16 0.32 9.22
C PHE A 637 -66.07 0.74 8.06
N THR A 638 -66.61 1.96 8.12
CA THR A 638 -67.39 2.53 7.01
C THR A 638 -66.45 3.15 5.98
N LEU A 639 -66.27 2.47 4.84
CA LEU A 639 -65.31 2.81 3.80
C LEU A 639 -66.03 2.87 2.45
N TYR A 640 -66.03 4.04 1.82
CA TYR A 640 -66.68 4.25 0.51
C TYR A 640 -68.14 3.75 0.45
N GLY A 641 -68.88 3.84 1.57
CA GLY A 641 -70.28 3.39 1.67
C GLY A 641 -70.49 1.93 2.05
N TYR A 642 -69.42 1.14 2.22
CA TYR A 642 -69.47 -0.23 2.73
C TYR A 642 -69.14 -0.28 4.22
N ASP A 643 -69.89 -1.07 4.97
CA ASP A 643 -69.57 -1.39 6.36
C ASP A 643 -68.81 -2.71 6.43
N VAL A 644 -67.51 -2.63 6.73
CA VAL A 644 -66.60 -3.78 6.78
C VAL A 644 -66.30 -4.15 8.23
N LEU A 645 -66.56 -5.41 8.59
CA LEU A 645 -66.15 -6.01 9.86
C LEU A 645 -64.99 -6.98 9.57
N ILE A 646 -63.91 -6.85 10.32
CA ILE A 646 -62.72 -7.69 10.13
C ILE A 646 -62.63 -8.78 11.17
N ARG A 647 -61.95 -9.87 10.81
CA ARG A 647 -61.45 -10.87 11.76
C ARG A 647 -59.94 -10.81 11.80
N LEU A 648 -59.36 -11.14 12.95
CA LEU A 648 -57.91 -11.07 13.15
C LEU A 648 -57.35 -12.40 13.66
N ASN A 649 -56.11 -12.68 13.28
CA ASN A 649 -55.24 -13.56 14.05
C ASN A 649 -54.09 -12.72 14.60
N VAL A 650 -53.77 -12.93 15.88
CA VAL A 650 -52.74 -12.16 16.59
C VAL A 650 -51.72 -13.08 17.25
N GLY A 651 -50.44 -12.83 16.97
CA GLY A 651 -49.31 -13.53 17.59
C GLY A 651 -48.51 -12.60 18.48
N VAL A 652 -48.30 -12.97 19.73
CA VAL A 652 -47.55 -12.17 20.71
C VAL A 652 -46.33 -12.93 21.22
N ALA A 653 -45.17 -12.29 21.23
CA ALA A 653 -43.97 -12.83 21.87
C ALA A 653 -43.10 -11.75 22.50
N GLN A 654 -42.37 -12.13 23.54
CA GLN A 654 -41.33 -11.32 24.16
C GLN A 654 -40.00 -12.07 24.10
N GLU A 655 -38.98 -11.46 23.49
CA GLU A 655 -37.65 -12.06 23.35
C GLU A 655 -36.60 -10.98 23.01
N LEU A 656 -35.32 -11.33 23.10
CA LEU A 656 -34.20 -10.45 22.74
C LEU A 656 -33.94 -10.39 21.23
N GLY A 657 -33.80 -9.17 20.71
CA GLY A 657 -33.38 -8.87 19.33
C GLY A 657 -34.30 -9.47 18.26
N SER A 658 -33.74 -9.83 17.10
CA SER A 658 -34.49 -10.37 15.96
C SER A 658 -35.24 -11.70 16.22
N LYS A 659 -34.91 -12.41 17.32
CA LYS A 659 -35.59 -13.65 17.71
C LYS A 659 -37.07 -13.41 18.07
N VAL A 660 -37.42 -12.22 18.56
CA VAL A 660 -38.80 -11.89 18.93
C VAL A 660 -39.76 -11.95 17.75
N TYR A 661 -39.31 -11.48 16.57
CA TYR A 661 -40.07 -11.55 15.34
C TYR A 661 -40.45 -12.99 14.97
N ARG A 662 -39.48 -13.90 15.05
CA ARG A 662 -39.70 -15.33 14.79
C ARG A 662 -40.69 -15.94 15.78
N CYS A 663 -40.55 -15.64 17.07
CA CYS A 663 -41.44 -16.19 18.11
C CYS A 663 -42.89 -15.67 17.96
N ALA A 664 -43.07 -14.38 17.69
CA ALA A 664 -44.39 -13.79 17.47
C ALA A 664 -45.07 -14.38 16.22
N HIS A 665 -44.30 -14.61 15.15
CA HIS A 665 -44.82 -15.24 13.93
C HIS A 665 -45.19 -16.72 14.14
N ILE A 666 -44.47 -17.46 14.99
CA ILE A 666 -44.86 -18.83 15.38
C ILE A 666 -46.21 -18.81 16.12
N ALA A 667 -46.38 -17.87 17.04
CA ALA A 667 -47.67 -17.68 17.72
C ALA A 667 -48.78 -17.30 16.73
N LEU A 668 -48.52 -16.38 15.79
CA LEU A 668 -49.48 -16.01 14.76
C LEU A 668 -49.89 -17.21 13.89
N LYS A 669 -48.94 -18.07 13.52
CA LYS A 669 -49.24 -19.30 12.76
C LYS A 669 -50.07 -20.29 13.57
N GLU A 670 -49.81 -20.42 14.87
CA GLU A 670 -50.63 -21.25 15.75
C GLU A 670 -52.06 -20.68 15.87
N ALA A 671 -52.18 -19.36 15.97
CA ALA A 671 -53.47 -18.66 15.98
C ALA A 671 -54.27 -18.96 14.70
N LYS A 672 -53.62 -18.91 13.54
CA LYS A 672 -54.22 -19.29 12.24
C LYS A 672 -54.66 -20.77 12.20
N ARG A 673 -53.83 -21.69 12.69
CA ARG A 673 -54.10 -23.14 12.64
C ARG A 673 -55.24 -23.57 13.54
N GLU A 674 -55.26 -23.07 14.77
CA GLU A 674 -56.29 -23.40 15.77
C GLU A 674 -57.51 -22.48 15.67
N ASN A 675 -57.55 -21.59 14.67
CA ASN A 675 -58.55 -20.54 14.48
C ASN A 675 -58.80 -19.72 15.77
N GLN A 676 -57.72 -19.38 16.47
CA GLN A 676 -57.74 -18.56 17.68
C GLN A 676 -57.47 -17.10 17.35
N LEU A 677 -58.16 -16.20 18.04
CA LEU A 677 -57.98 -14.75 17.90
C LEU A 677 -56.56 -14.31 18.28
N ILE A 678 -56.05 -14.82 19.40
CA ILE A 678 -54.74 -14.42 19.94
C ILE A 678 -53.99 -15.60 20.57
N VAL A 679 -52.70 -15.73 20.25
CA VAL A 679 -51.79 -16.70 20.87
C VAL A 679 -50.57 -15.99 21.45
N PHE A 680 -50.23 -16.33 22.69
CA PHE A 680 -49.04 -15.84 23.37
C PHE A 680 -47.96 -16.94 23.37
N TYR A 681 -46.83 -16.70 22.70
CA TYR A 681 -45.74 -17.67 22.57
C TYR A 681 -45.15 -18.05 23.93
N ASN A 682 -44.80 -17.05 24.76
CA ASN A 682 -44.05 -17.26 26.00
C ASN A 682 -44.83 -18.06 27.06
N THR A 683 -46.16 -18.02 27.05
CA THR A 683 -47.02 -18.77 27.99
C THR A 683 -47.52 -20.11 27.46
N ASN A 684 -47.36 -20.39 26.16
CA ASN A 684 -47.80 -21.66 25.57
C ASN A 684 -46.66 -22.69 25.65
N HIS A 685 -46.55 -23.36 26.80
CA HIS A 685 -45.49 -24.36 27.06
C HIS A 685 -45.48 -25.51 26.04
N ALA A 686 -46.65 -25.97 25.60
CA ALA A 686 -46.77 -27.02 24.59
C ALA A 686 -46.21 -26.57 23.23
N LEU A 687 -46.57 -25.37 22.78
CA LEU A 687 -46.06 -24.77 21.55
C LEU A 687 -44.55 -24.55 21.61
N LYS A 688 -44.03 -24.03 22.72
CA LYS A 688 -42.59 -23.80 22.93
C LYS A 688 -41.82 -25.13 22.91
N LYS A 689 -42.29 -26.16 23.62
CA LYS A 689 -41.66 -27.48 23.66
C LYS A 689 -41.65 -28.16 22.28
N ARG A 690 -42.79 -28.14 21.57
CA ARG A 690 -42.91 -28.69 20.21
C ARG A 690 -42.00 -27.99 19.21
N THR A 691 -41.93 -26.66 19.29
CA THR A 691 -41.07 -25.84 18.40
C THR A 691 -39.60 -26.15 18.63
N THR A 692 -39.14 -26.16 19.87
CA THR A 692 -37.75 -26.47 20.21
C THR A 692 -37.35 -27.87 19.75
N HIS A 693 -38.21 -28.87 20.00
CA HIS A 693 -37.96 -30.25 19.60
C HIS A 693 -37.86 -30.40 18.07
N ASN A 694 -38.78 -29.79 17.31
CA ASN A 694 -38.74 -29.83 15.84
C ASN A 694 -37.48 -29.16 15.27
N LEU A 695 -37.06 -28.03 15.84
CA LEU A 695 -35.83 -27.35 15.43
C LEU A 695 -34.59 -28.21 15.70
N GLN A 696 -34.54 -28.90 16.85
CA GLN A 696 -33.45 -29.82 17.18
C GLN A 696 -33.38 -30.97 16.16
N ILE A 697 -34.51 -31.58 15.80
CA ILE A 697 -34.54 -32.66 14.79
C ILE A 697 -34.06 -32.15 13.43
N ILE A 698 -34.53 -30.98 12.98
CA ILE A 698 -34.09 -30.39 11.70
C ILE A 698 -32.58 -30.12 11.71
N GLN A 699 -32.03 -29.61 12.81
CA GLN A 699 -30.60 -29.39 12.95
C GLN A 699 -29.81 -30.71 12.95
N LYS A 700 -30.31 -31.74 13.64
CA LYS A 700 -29.72 -33.09 13.62
C LYS A 700 -29.67 -33.66 12.21
N ILE A 701 -30.76 -33.58 11.43
CA ILE A 701 -30.80 -34.03 10.03
C ILE A 701 -29.77 -33.27 9.19
N LYS A 702 -29.71 -31.94 9.31
CA LYS A 702 -28.73 -31.12 8.55
C LYS A 702 -27.30 -31.54 8.85
N ARG A 703 -26.94 -31.66 10.13
CA ARG A 703 -25.60 -32.11 10.55
C ARG A 703 -25.29 -33.52 10.08
N ALA A 704 -26.27 -34.42 10.12
CA ALA A 704 -26.07 -35.78 9.65
C ALA A 704 -25.84 -35.83 8.13
N ILE A 705 -26.52 -35.00 7.35
CA ILE A 705 -26.25 -34.84 5.91
C ILE A 705 -24.84 -34.27 5.67
N GLU A 706 -24.47 -33.20 6.38
CA GLU A 706 -23.16 -32.53 6.24
C GLU A 706 -21.98 -33.45 6.57
N HIS A 707 -22.14 -34.31 7.58
CA HIS A 707 -21.10 -35.23 8.05
C HIS A 707 -21.26 -36.66 7.51
N ASP A 708 -22.06 -36.85 6.46
CA ASP A 708 -22.29 -38.14 5.79
C ASP A 708 -22.79 -39.29 6.72
N ARG A 709 -23.52 -38.93 7.79
CA ARG A 709 -24.05 -39.85 8.82
C ARG A 709 -25.42 -40.44 8.51
N ILE A 710 -25.91 -40.26 7.29
CA ILE A 710 -27.10 -40.97 6.79
C ILE A 710 -26.62 -42.24 6.11
N VAL A 711 -27.01 -43.40 6.65
CA VAL A 711 -26.45 -44.69 6.25
C VAL A 711 -27.54 -45.72 5.94
N PRO A 712 -27.31 -46.60 4.95
CA PRO A 712 -28.20 -47.71 4.69
C PRO A 712 -27.98 -48.87 5.65
N PHE A 713 -29.08 -49.42 6.16
CA PHE A 713 -29.14 -50.74 6.78
C PHE A 713 -29.87 -51.68 5.82
N TYR A 714 -29.58 -52.96 5.90
CA TYR A 714 -30.11 -53.98 5.00
C TYR A 714 -30.85 -55.04 5.82
N GLN A 715 -32.08 -55.35 5.44
CA GLN A 715 -32.85 -56.44 6.03
C GLN A 715 -33.12 -57.52 4.98
N GLY A 716 -32.72 -58.76 5.28
CA GLY A 716 -32.90 -59.86 4.35
C GLY A 716 -34.36 -60.28 4.20
N ILE A 717 -34.75 -60.56 2.96
CA ILE A 717 -36.04 -61.13 2.56
C ILE A 717 -35.80 -62.59 2.17
N TYR A 718 -36.45 -63.49 2.90
CA TYR A 718 -36.30 -64.94 2.77
C TYR A 718 -37.18 -65.47 1.63
N ASP A 719 -36.59 -66.24 0.72
CA ASP A 719 -37.29 -66.95 -0.34
C ASP A 719 -37.79 -68.29 0.21
N ASN A 720 -39.12 -68.45 0.29
CA ASN A 720 -39.73 -69.63 0.89
C ASN A 720 -39.52 -70.89 0.05
N ALA A 721 -39.33 -70.76 -1.26
CA ALA A 721 -39.08 -71.89 -2.15
C ALA A 721 -37.60 -72.31 -2.15
N GLN A 722 -36.68 -71.33 -2.19
CA GLN A 722 -35.23 -71.59 -2.19
C GLN A 722 -34.64 -71.77 -0.78
N GLN A 723 -35.43 -71.50 0.25
CA GLN A 723 -35.06 -71.57 1.65
C GLN A 723 -33.81 -70.76 2.02
N LYS A 724 -33.60 -69.60 1.37
CA LYS A 724 -32.46 -68.70 1.64
C LYS A 724 -32.84 -67.24 1.42
N ILE A 725 -32.06 -66.33 1.97
CA ILE A 725 -32.21 -64.89 1.70
C ILE A 725 -31.73 -64.60 0.27
N THR A 726 -32.62 -64.07 -0.57
CA THR A 726 -32.30 -63.73 -1.97
C THR A 726 -32.40 -62.23 -2.26
N LYS A 727 -33.06 -61.46 -1.38
CA LYS A 727 -33.25 -60.02 -1.54
C LYS A 727 -32.99 -59.27 -0.23
N TYR A 728 -32.72 -57.97 -0.32
CA TYR A 728 -32.58 -57.11 0.86
C TYR A 728 -33.37 -55.82 0.73
N GLU A 729 -34.12 -55.44 1.76
CA GLU A 729 -34.70 -54.10 1.86
C GLU A 729 -33.66 -53.11 2.41
N VAL A 730 -33.52 -51.98 1.72
CA VAL A 730 -32.64 -50.88 2.13
C VAL A 730 -33.39 -49.90 3.02
N LEU A 731 -32.97 -49.84 4.28
CA LEU A 731 -33.60 -49.06 5.33
C LEU A 731 -32.69 -47.91 5.77
N MET A 732 -33.20 -46.70 5.71
CA MET A 732 -32.45 -45.50 6.13
C MET A 732 -32.21 -45.50 7.65
N ARG A 733 -31.00 -45.14 8.08
CA ARG A 733 -30.67 -44.83 9.47
C ARG A 733 -29.91 -43.51 9.56
N LEU A 734 -30.13 -42.79 10.65
CA LEU A 734 -29.34 -41.63 11.02
C LEU A 734 -28.37 -42.04 12.14
N MET A 735 -27.07 -42.00 11.86
CA MET A 735 -26.03 -42.26 12.85
C MET A 735 -25.83 -41.02 13.73
N GLU A 736 -26.11 -41.15 15.02
CA GLU A 736 -25.89 -40.12 16.03
C GLU A 736 -24.40 -39.93 16.32
N GLU A 737 -24.06 -38.84 17.01
CA GLU A 737 -22.65 -38.49 17.30
C GLU A 737 -21.99 -39.47 18.28
N ASP A 738 -22.79 -40.17 19.09
CA ASP A 738 -22.36 -41.23 20.00
C ASP A 738 -22.21 -42.61 19.33
N GLY A 739 -22.45 -42.69 18.01
CA GLY A 739 -22.39 -43.93 17.24
C GLY A 739 -23.67 -44.78 17.29
N THR A 740 -24.73 -44.33 17.97
CA THR A 740 -26.03 -45.01 17.94
C THR A 740 -26.78 -44.70 16.64
N TYR A 741 -27.78 -45.51 16.29
CA TYR A 741 -28.55 -45.35 15.05
C TYR A 741 -30.03 -45.07 15.35
N LEU A 742 -30.55 -43.97 14.80
CA LEU A 742 -31.97 -43.65 14.84
C LEU A 742 -32.70 -44.17 13.61
N SER A 743 -33.89 -44.72 13.84
CA SER A 743 -34.81 -45.11 12.78
C SER A 743 -35.57 -43.90 12.21
N PRO A 744 -36.06 -43.98 10.96
CA PRO A 744 -36.80 -42.91 10.30
C PRO A 744 -37.99 -42.39 11.12
N TYR A 745 -38.63 -43.25 11.91
CA TYR A 745 -39.73 -42.89 12.82
C TYR A 745 -39.48 -41.62 13.64
N PHE A 746 -38.23 -41.36 14.07
CA PHE A 746 -37.89 -40.21 14.90
C PHE A 746 -37.69 -38.89 14.15
N PHE A 747 -37.48 -38.91 12.83
CA PHE A 747 -37.04 -37.73 12.09
C PHE A 747 -37.71 -37.51 10.72
N LEU A 748 -38.36 -38.54 10.16
CA LEU A 748 -38.89 -38.50 8.79
C LEU A 748 -39.97 -37.44 8.63
N GLU A 749 -40.86 -37.31 9.61
CA GLU A 749 -41.96 -36.33 9.64
C GLU A 749 -41.47 -34.89 9.45
N GLN A 750 -40.37 -34.53 10.13
CA GLN A 750 -39.76 -33.21 10.06
C GLN A 750 -38.95 -33.07 8.77
N ALA A 751 -38.30 -34.14 8.31
CA ALA A 751 -37.61 -34.15 7.04
C ALA A 751 -38.58 -33.85 5.89
N LYS A 752 -39.74 -34.53 5.81
CA LYS A 752 -40.77 -34.36 4.77
C LYS A 752 -41.34 -32.94 4.71
N LYS A 753 -41.43 -32.24 5.85
CA LYS A 753 -41.89 -30.83 5.94
C LYS A 753 -40.84 -29.81 5.46
N THR A 754 -39.67 -30.27 5.02
CA THR A 754 -38.57 -29.45 4.54
C THR A 754 -38.01 -30.03 3.24
N ARG A 755 -37.10 -29.32 2.57
CA ARG A 755 -36.37 -29.86 1.41
C ARG A 755 -35.23 -30.84 1.79
N LEU A 756 -35.18 -31.28 3.04
CA LEU A 756 -34.12 -32.19 3.50
C LEU A 756 -34.40 -33.63 3.12
N TYR A 757 -35.68 -34.05 3.08
CA TYR A 757 -36.05 -35.41 2.73
C TYR A 757 -35.52 -35.83 1.35
N GLU A 758 -35.66 -34.95 0.35
CA GLU A 758 -35.10 -35.16 -1.00
C GLU A 758 -33.59 -35.47 -0.98
N LYS A 759 -32.82 -34.80 -0.11
CA LYS A 759 -31.38 -35.05 0.05
C LYS A 759 -31.11 -36.42 0.66
N LEU A 760 -31.92 -36.82 1.65
CA LEU A 760 -31.80 -38.12 2.29
C LEU A 760 -32.03 -39.25 1.29
N THR A 761 -33.07 -39.15 0.45
CA THR A 761 -33.36 -40.14 -0.60
C THR A 761 -32.18 -40.29 -1.56
N LYS A 762 -31.59 -39.19 -2.04
CA LYS A 762 -30.42 -39.23 -2.93
C LYS A 762 -29.21 -39.90 -2.29
N ILE A 763 -28.92 -39.59 -1.03
CA ILE A 763 -27.84 -40.23 -0.27
C ILE A 763 -28.07 -41.74 -0.19
N MET A 764 -29.30 -42.16 0.10
CA MET A 764 -29.67 -43.57 0.18
C MET A 764 -29.52 -44.29 -1.15
N ILE A 765 -29.99 -43.71 -2.26
CA ILE A 765 -29.80 -44.25 -3.61
C ILE A 765 -28.30 -44.44 -3.89
N GLN A 766 -27.50 -43.41 -3.69
CA GLN A 766 -26.08 -43.46 -4.01
C GLN A 766 -25.33 -44.51 -3.17
N LYS A 767 -25.56 -44.54 -1.85
CA LYS A 767 -24.87 -45.46 -0.94
C LYS A 767 -25.31 -46.91 -1.12
N ALA A 768 -26.62 -47.16 -1.29
CA ALA A 768 -27.15 -48.50 -1.46
C ALA A 768 -26.61 -49.14 -2.74
N PHE A 769 -26.69 -48.44 -3.88
CA PHE A 769 -26.18 -48.94 -5.14
C PHE A 769 -24.65 -49.13 -5.11
N ALA A 770 -23.91 -48.20 -4.51
CA ALA A 770 -22.46 -48.31 -4.40
C ALA A 770 -22.02 -49.54 -3.59
N TYR A 771 -22.75 -49.89 -2.54
CA TYR A 771 -22.46 -51.04 -1.68
C TYR A 771 -22.93 -52.36 -2.30
N LEU A 772 -24.15 -52.41 -2.85
CA LEU A 772 -24.77 -53.63 -3.36
C LEU A 772 -24.37 -54.00 -4.81
N LYS A 773 -23.55 -53.16 -5.48
CA LYS A 773 -23.02 -53.50 -6.81
C LYS A 773 -22.18 -54.78 -6.80
N ASP A 774 -21.46 -55.03 -5.69
CA ASP A 774 -20.48 -56.12 -5.56
C ASP A 774 -21.13 -57.44 -5.10
N PHE A 775 -22.44 -57.43 -4.87
CA PHE A 775 -23.21 -58.60 -4.42
C PHE A 775 -24.28 -58.96 -5.46
N ASP A 776 -24.40 -60.25 -5.76
CA ASP A 776 -25.43 -60.78 -6.67
C ASP A 776 -26.74 -61.05 -5.91
N VAL A 777 -27.36 -59.97 -5.45
CA VAL A 777 -28.63 -59.98 -4.71
C VAL A 777 -29.55 -58.89 -5.23
N ASP A 778 -30.86 -59.15 -5.17
CA ASP A 778 -31.88 -58.13 -5.40
C ASP A 778 -31.99 -57.22 -4.18
N PHE A 779 -32.38 -55.97 -4.39
CA PHE A 779 -32.61 -55.07 -3.27
C PHE A 779 -33.71 -54.06 -3.54
N SER A 780 -34.42 -53.68 -2.48
CA SER A 780 -35.51 -52.71 -2.56
C SER A 780 -35.19 -51.38 -1.89
N ILE A 781 -35.71 -50.29 -2.46
CA ILE A 781 -35.60 -48.94 -1.90
C ILE A 781 -36.98 -48.30 -1.88
N ASN A 782 -37.32 -47.72 -0.73
CA ASN A 782 -38.55 -46.99 -0.48
C ASN A 782 -38.58 -45.63 -1.21
N PHE A 783 -39.69 -45.36 -1.91
CA PHE A 783 -39.95 -44.10 -2.63
C PHE A 783 -41.31 -43.51 -2.23
N THR A 784 -41.29 -42.23 -1.87
CA THR A 784 -42.52 -41.47 -1.56
C THR A 784 -43.05 -40.77 -2.79
N LYS A 785 -44.30 -40.29 -2.72
CA LYS A 785 -44.88 -39.41 -3.76
C LYS A 785 -44.00 -38.18 -4.05
N GLY A 786 -43.39 -37.61 -3.01
CA GLY A 786 -42.48 -36.45 -3.14
C GLY A 786 -41.21 -36.77 -3.94
N ASP A 787 -40.68 -37.99 -3.80
CA ASP A 787 -39.51 -38.45 -4.57
C ASP A 787 -39.85 -38.62 -6.05
N ILE A 788 -41.03 -39.21 -6.35
CA ILE A 788 -41.51 -39.44 -7.71
C ILE A 788 -41.76 -38.12 -8.47
N LEU A 789 -42.30 -37.12 -7.77
CA LEU A 789 -42.54 -35.78 -8.34
C LEU A 789 -41.25 -34.96 -8.45
N SER A 790 -40.19 -35.31 -7.72
CA SER A 790 -38.92 -34.59 -7.75
C SER A 790 -38.08 -34.98 -8.96
N SER A 791 -37.95 -34.08 -9.94
CA SER A 791 -37.06 -34.27 -11.10
C SER A 791 -35.64 -34.60 -10.67
N SER A 792 -35.14 -33.97 -9.61
CA SER A 792 -33.76 -34.16 -9.18
C SER A 792 -33.52 -35.52 -8.52
N VAL A 793 -34.51 -36.11 -7.85
CA VAL A 793 -34.40 -37.50 -7.35
C VAL A 793 -34.48 -38.50 -8.49
N LYS A 794 -35.40 -38.29 -9.45
CA LYS A 794 -35.51 -39.12 -10.66
C LYS A 794 -34.21 -39.16 -11.45
N GLU A 795 -33.62 -38.00 -11.72
CA GLU A 795 -32.31 -37.90 -12.39
C GLU A 795 -31.23 -38.68 -11.64
N CYS A 796 -31.12 -38.48 -10.32
CA CYS A 796 -30.16 -39.19 -9.49
C CYS A 796 -30.35 -40.72 -9.55
N LEU A 797 -31.58 -41.21 -9.51
CA LEU A 797 -31.90 -42.62 -9.65
C LEU A 797 -31.48 -43.14 -11.04
N TYR A 798 -31.89 -42.48 -12.11
CA TYR A 798 -31.63 -42.92 -13.49
C TYR A 798 -30.13 -42.95 -13.81
N GLU A 799 -29.39 -41.93 -13.38
CA GLU A 799 -27.94 -41.87 -13.51
C GLU A 799 -27.27 -42.99 -12.71
N THR A 800 -27.73 -43.25 -11.50
CA THR A 800 -27.17 -44.29 -10.63
C THR A 800 -27.40 -45.69 -11.22
N ILE A 801 -28.61 -45.97 -11.74
CA ILE A 801 -28.91 -47.23 -12.43
C ILE A 801 -28.01 -47.40 -13.66
N LYS A 802 -27.89 -46.36 -14.50
CA LYS A 802 -27.02 -46.40 -15.70
C LYS A 802 -25.54 -46.61 -15.34
N LYS A 803 -25.08 -45.96 -14.26
CA LYS A 803 -23.69 -46.04 -13.79
C LYS A 803 -23.31 -47.45 -13.33
N TYR A 804 -24.18 -48.11 -12.55
CA TYR A 804 -23.88 -49.43 -11.96
C TYR A 804 -24.46 -50.60 -12.75
N GLN A 805 -25.29 -50.36 -13.78
CA GLN A 805 -25.89 -51.37 -14.67
C GLN A 805 -26.65 -52.49 -13.93
N CYS A 806 -27.19 -52.20 -12.75
CA CYS A 806 -27.86 -53.18 -11.89
C CYS A 806 -29.38 -53.02 -11.83
N GLY A 807 -30.00 -52.32 -12.80
CA GLY A 807 -31.43 -52.02 -12.79
C GLY A 807 -32.34 -53.24 -12.57
N HIS A 808 -32.01 -54.38 -13.17
CA HIS A 808 -32.73 -55.66 -13.01
C HIS A 808 -32.78 -56.21 -11.57
N ARG A 809 -31.83 -55.80 -10.72
CA ARG A 809 -31.77 -56.17 -9.29
C ARG A 809 -32.48 -55.17 -8.37
N VAL A 810 -32.89 -54.02 -8.90
CA VAL A 810 -33.51 -52.94 -8.12
C VAL A 810 -35.02 -53.11 -8.10
N ILE A 811 -35.57 -53.08 -6.89
CA ILE A 811 -37.01 -53.06 -6.63
C ILE A 811 -37.35 -51.69 -6.01
N LEU A 812 -38.32 -50.97 -6.56
CA LEU A 812 -38.78 -49.72 -5.95
C LEU A 812 -40.08 -49.96 -5.21
N GLU A 813 -40.08 -49.63 -3.92
CA GLU A 813 -41.22 -49.80 -3.01
C GLU A 813 -42.01 -48.50 -2.92
N ILE A 814 -43.32 -48.58 -3.18
CA ILE A 814 -44.25 -47.44 -3.14
C ILE A 814 -45.36 -47.77 -2.14
N VAL A 815 -45.50 -46.94 -1.11
CA VAL A 815 -46.47 -47.12 -0.03
C VAL A 815 -47.91 -46.86 -0.52
N GLU A 816 -48.85 -47.75 -0.20
CA GLU A 816 -50.27 -47.64 -0.61
C GLU A 816 -50.95 -46.37 -0.08
N SER A 817 -50.65 -45.97 1.16
CA SER A 817 -51.40 -44.95 1.92
C SER A 817 -51.12 -43.49 1.54
N GLU A 818 -50.10 -43.17 0.73
CA GLU A 818 -49.71 -41.79 0.40
C GLU A 818 -50.61 -41.06 -0.63
N GLY A 819 -51.87 -41.49 -0.82
CA GLY A 819 -52.92 -40.67 -1.46
C GLY A 819 -52.62 -40.27 -2.91
N ILE A 820 -52.98 -41.14 -3.85
CA ILE A 820 -52.60 -41.00 -5.27
C ILE A 820 -53.63 -40.17 -6.01
N GLU A 821 -53.62 -38.86 -5.73
CA GLU A 821 -54.42 -37.86 -6.44
C GLU A 821 -53.85 -37.56 -7.85
N ASN A 822 -52.58 -37.88 -8.11
CA ASN A 822 -51.88 -37.64 -9.41
C ASN A 822 -51.41 -38.95 -10.05
N PHE A 823 -52.37 -39.73 -10.55
CA PHE A 823 -52.14 -41.06 -11.10
C PHE A 823 -51.21 -41.09 -12.33
N SER A 824 -51.29 -40.08 -13.19
CA SER A 824 -50.58 -40.05 -14.47
C SER A 824 -49.06 -39.97 -14.29
N GLU A 825 -48.59 -39.19 -13.32
CA GLU A 825 -47.16 -39.02 -13.04
C GLU A 825 -46.53 -40.29 -12.46
N ILE A 826 -47.26 -41.01 -11.60
CA ILE A 826 -46.77 -42.26 -10.99
C ILE A 826 -46.70 -43.38 -12.04
N ILE A 827 -47.73 -43.54 -12.88
CA ILE A 827 -47.68 -44.50 -14.00
C ILE A 827 -46.52 -44.18 -14.93
N HIS A 828 -46.33 -42.91 -15.27
CA HIS A 828 -45.22 -42.50 -16.14
C HIS A 828 -43.86 -42.84 -15.52
N PHE A 829 -43.67 -42.56 -14.23
CA PHE A 829 -42.45 -42.93 -13.51
C PHE A 829 -42.20 -44.44 -13.51
N ILE A 830 -43.22 -45.26 -13.20
CA ILE A 830 -43.11 -46.72 -13.21
C ILE A 830 -42.66 -47.24 -14.59
N HIS A 831 -43.28 -46.73 -15.65
CA HIS A 831 -42.92 -47.11 -17.01
C HIS A 831 -41.45 -46.78 -17.34
N GLU A 832 -40.96 -45.62 -16.90
CA GLU A 832 -39.57 -45.20 -17.14
C GLU A 832 -38.56 -46.06 -16.38
N VAL A 833 -38.81 -46.39 -15.11
CA VAL A 833 -37.90 -47.25 -14.34
C VAL A 833 -37.94 -48.71 -14.81
N LYS A 834 -39.10 -49.22 -15.26
CA LYS A 834 -39.21 -50.55 -15.87
C LYS A 834 -38.41 -50.66 -17.17
N LYS A 835 -38.37 -49.61 -18.00
CA LYS A 835 -37.46 -49.55 -19.17
C LYS A 835 -35.98 -49.68 -18.78
N LEU A 836 -35.62 -49.23 -17.58
CA LEU A 836 -34.27 -49.37 -17.02
C LEU A 836 -34.05 -50.74 -16.35
N GLY A 837 -35.04 -51.63 -16.40
CA GLY A 837 -34.99 -52.99 -15.86
C GLY A 837 -35.47 -53.12 -14.41
N CYS A 838 -35.85 -52.04 -13.74
CA CYS A 838 -36.30 -52.11 -12.34
C CYS A 838 -37.66 -52.81 -12.21
N ARG A 839 -37.89 -53.39 -11.04
CA ARG A 839 -39.18 -53.95 -10.63
C ARG A 839 -39.88 -53.04 -9.62
N ILE A 840 -41.19 -53.16 -9.52
CA ILE A 840 -42.02 -52.35 -8.63
C ILE A 840 -42.68 -53.24 -7.58
N ALA A 841 -42.62 -52.79 -6.33
CA ALA A 841 -43.33 -53.36 -5.21
C ALA A 841 -44.31 -52.33 -4.63
N ILE A 842 -45.51 -52.79 -4.26
CA ILE A 842 -46.42 -52.00 -3.43
C ILE A 842 -46.26 -52.40 -1.99
N ASP A 843 -45.99 -51.39 -1.15
CA ASP A 843 -45.68 -51.53 0.27
C ASP A 843 -46.87 -51.18 1.16
N ASP A 844 -46.89 -51.74 2.38
CA ASP A 844 -47.97 -51.63 3.37
C ASP A 844 -49.38 -52.04 2.86
N PHE A 845 -49.45 -53.00 1.91
CA PHE A 845 -50.71 -53.36 1.27
C PHE A 845 -51.69 -54.01 2.27
N GLY A 846 -52.89 -53.43 2.40
CA GLY A 846 -53.96 -53.95 3.27
C GLY A 846 -54.25 -53.13 4.53
N THR A 847 -53.49 -52.07 4.80
CA THR A 847 -53.71 -51.18 5.97
C THR A 847 -54.81 -50.13 5.77
N GLY A 848 -55.24 -49.91 4.52
CA GLY A 848 -56.31 -48.99 4.13
C GLY A 848 -57.44 -49.67 3.34
N TYR A 849 -58.21 -48.89 2.57
CA TYR A 849 -59.18 -49.44 1.61
C TYR A 849 -58.43 -50.01 0.39
N SER A 850 -58.01 -51.28 0.45
CA SER A 850 -57.28 -51.90 -0.66
C SER A 850 -58.06 -51.86 -1.96
N ASN A 851 -57.56 -51.09 -2.92
CA ASN A 851 -58.19 -50.92 -4.22
C ASN A 851 -57.53 -51.84 -5.24
N PHE A 852 -58.01 -53.07 -5.38
CA PHE A 852 -57.47 -54.01 -6.38
C PHE A 852 -57.50 -53.45 -7.82
N THR A 853 -58.45 -52.57 -8.12
CA THR A 853 -58.53 -51.88 -9.43
C THR A 853 -57.34 -50.95 -9.67
N TYR A 854 -56.84 -50.32 -8.60
CA TYR A 854 -55.65 -49.47 -8.63
C TYR A 854 -54.42 -50.29 -9.02
N LEU A 855 -54.24 -51.44 -8.37
CA LEU A 855 -53.07 -52.29 -8.54
C LEU A 855 -52.91 -52.80 -9.99
N VAL A 856 -54.02 -53.17 -10.63
CA VAL A 856 -54.03 -53.64 -12.03
C VAL A 856 -53.47 -52.60 -13.01
N LYS A 857 -53.58 -51.30 -12.70
CA LYS A 857 -53.14 -50.22 -13.61
C LYS A 857 -51.66 -49.90 -13.52
N LEU A 858 -51.00 -50.27 -12.43
CA LEU A 858 -49.62 -49.85 -12.15
C LEU A 858 -48.55 -50.76 -12.73
N ASP A 859 -48.92 -51.93 -13.28
CA ASP A 859 -47.97 -52.94 -13.74
C ASP A 859 -46.91 -53.25 -12.66
N VAL A 860 -47.34 -53.81 -11.52
CA VAL A 860 -46.46 -54.12 -10.38
C VAL A 860 -45.90 -55.53 -10.49
N ASP A 861 -44.78 -55.81 -9.82
CA ASP A 861 -44.15 -57.12 -9.79
C ASP A 861 -44.36 -57.80 -8.42
N PHE A 862 -44.38 -57.01 -7.34
CA PHE A 862 -44.54 -57.49 -5.97
C PHE A 862 -45.67 -56.80 -5.20
N ILE A 863 -46.30 -57.55 -4.30
CA ILE A 863 -47.14 -57.01 -3.23
C ILE A 863 -46.50 -57.36 -1.89
N LYS A 864 -46.20 -56.37 -1.07
CA LYS A 864 -45.77 -56.55 0.32
C LYS A 864 -46.99 -56.40 1.23
N ILE A 865 -47.36 -57.48 1.92
CA ILE A 865 -48.49 -57.50 2.86
C ILE A 865 -48.01 -56.94 4.20
N ASP A 866 -48.69 -55.90 4.66
CA ASP A 866 -48.33 -55.20 5.89
C ASP A 866 -48.31 -56.11 7.12
N GLY A 867 -47.33 -55.85 7.99
CA GLY A 867 -47.11 -56.62 9.20
C GLY A 867 -48.26 -56.61 10.21
N SER A 868 -49.12 -55.60 10.23
CA SER A 868 -50.29 -55.59 11.13
C SER A 868 -51.28 -56.72 10.80
N ILE A 869 -51.35 -57.14 9.52
CA ILE A 869 -52.14 -58.28 9.09
C ILE A 869 -51.42 -59.57 9.45
N ILE A 870 -50.13 -59.67 9.09
CA ILE A 870 -49.33 -60.90 9.23
C ILE A 870 -49.08 -61.28 10.70
N LYS A 871 -48.80 -60.33 11.59
CA LYS A 871 -48.50 -60.60 13.02
C LYS A 871 -49.57 -61.42 13.72
N ALA A 872 -50.83 -61.23 13.37
CA ALA A 872 -51.96 -61.91 13.99
C ALA A 872 -52.51 -63.08 13.16
N ILE A 873 -51.83 -63.50 12.09
CA ILE A 873 -52.33 -64.55 11.17
C ILE A 873 -52.56 -65.90 11.86
N ALA A 874 -51.78 -66.22 12.89
CA ALA A 874 -51.90 -67.47 13.64
C ALA A 874 -53.05 -67.47 14.66
N THR A 875 -53.52 -66.29 15.08
CA THR A 875 -54.51 -66.13 16.16
C THR A 875 -55.82 -65.50 15.71
N ASN A 876 -55.86 -64.91 14.51
CA ASN A 876 -57.01 -64.21 13.96
C ASN A 876 -57.39 -64.77 12.58
N GLU A 877 -58.53 -65.46 12.52
CA GLU A 877 -59.06 -66.06 11.29
C GLU A 877 -59.37 -65.03 10.21
N VAL A 878 -59.78 -63.81 10.58
CA VAL A 878 -60.03 -62.71 9.63
C VAL A 878 -58.74 -62.32 8.92
N ASN A 879 -57.65 -62.17 9.65
CA ASN A 879 -56.34 -61.85 9.07
C ASN A 879 -55.86 -62.98 8.16
N ARG A 880 -56.05 -64.25 8.57
CA ARG A 880 -55.73 -65.41 7.72
C ARG A 880 -56.52 -65.42 6.41
N MET A 881 -57.82 -65.17 6.47
CA MET A 881 -58.68 -65.06 5.28
C MET A 881 -58.28 -63.87 4.38
N MET A 882 -57.95 -62.72 4.97
CA MET A 882 -57.47 -61.55 4.23
C MET A 882 -56.17 -61.86 3.50
N THR A 883 -55.17 -62.40 4.20
CA THR A 883 -53.90 -62.82 3.59
C THR A 883 -54.12 -63.83 2.48
N GLN A 884 -54.94 -64.87 2.71
CA GLN A 884 -55.27 -65.86 1.67
C GLN A 884 -55.91 -65.22 0.42
N THR A 885 -56.79 -64.24 0.62
CA THR A 885 -57.45 -63.52 -0.48
C THR A 885 -56.45 -62.70 -1.27
N ILE A 886 -55.57 -61.96 -0.59
CA ILE A 886 -54.51 -61.15 -1.22
C ILE A 886 -53.57 -62.05 -2.01
N VAL A 887 -53.12 -63.17 -1.42
CA VAL A 887 -52.21 -64.12 -2.09
C VAL A 887 -52.86 -64.73 -3.33
N SER A 888 -54.11 -65.19 -3.22
CA SER A 888 -54.83 -65.76 -4.36
C SER A 888 -55.04 -64.74 -5.49
N PHE A 889 -55.33 -63.49 -5.15
CA PHE A 889 -55.44 -62.41 -6.13
C PHE A 889 -54.09 -62.15 -6.81
N ALA A 890 -53.02 -62.00 -6.02
CA ALA A 890 -51.67 -61.71 -6.50
C ALA A 890 -51.21 -62.75 -7.52
N HIS A 891 -51.30 -64.04 -7.17
CA HIS A 891 -50.89 -65.13 -8.05
C HIS A 891 -51.71 -65.20 -9.34
N LYS A 892 -53.03 -64.93 -9.28
CA LYS A 892 -53.88 -64.88 -10.49
C LYS A 892 -53.49 -63.74 -11.44
N MET A 893 -52.96 -62.65 -10.90
CA MET A 893 -52.48 -61.50 -11.68
C MET A 893 -51.01 -61.64 -12.06
N GLY A 894 -50.31 -62.67 -11.59
CA GLY A 894 -48.89 -62.91 -11.87
C GLY A 894 -47.92 -62.16 -10.96
N TYR A 895 -48.39 -61.61 -9.83
CA TYR A 895 -47.56 -60.90 -8.87
C TYR A 895 -46.97 -61.86 -7.82
N GLU A 896 -45.74 -61.59 -7.38
CA GLU A 896 -45.14 -62.27 -6.25
C GLU A 896 -45.51 -61.58 -4.93
N VAL A 897 -45.65 -62.35 -3.85
CA VAL A 897 -46.08 -61.83 -2.55
C VAL A 897 -44.95 -61.90 -1.52
N VAL A 898 -44.73 -60.79 -0.81
CA VAL A 898 -43.86 -60.70 0.36
C VAL A 898 -44.73 -60.51 1.59
N ALA A 899 -44.58 -61.34 2.62
CA ALA A 899 -45.23 -61.14 3.91
C ALA A 899 -44.25 -60.51 4.91
N GLU A 900 -44.64 -59.39 5.51
CA GLU A 900 -43.78 -58.66 6.44
C GLU A 900 -43.99 -59.02 7.91
N PHE A 901 -43.04 -58.62 8.75
CA PHE A 901 -43.04 -58.84 10.20
C PHE A 901 -43.16 -60.32 10.64
N VAL A 902 -42.57 -61.23 9.88
CA VAL A 902 -42.47 -62.65 10.26
C VAL A 902 -41.45 -62.82 11.40
N ASP A 903 -41.95 -63.06 12.62
CA ASP A 903 -41.14 -63.08 13.84
C ASP A 903 -41.04 -64.45 14.52
N ASN A 904 -41.89 -65.41 14.14
CA ASN A 904 -41.90 -66.73 14.76
C ASN A 904 -42.21 -67.87 13.75
N PRO A 905 -41.80 -69.12 14.04
CA PRO A 905 -41.98 -70.24 13.13
C PRO A 905 -43.44 -70.62 12.85
N GLN A 906 -44.39 -70.32 13.76
CA GLN A 906 -45.81 -70.65 13.56
C GLN A 906 -46.42 -69.78 12.47
N VAL A 907 -46.11 -68.48 12.47
CA VAL A 907 -46.50 -67.55 11.40
C VAL A 907 -45.90 -68.01 10.07
N GLN A 908 -44.62 -68.39 10.05
CA GLN A 908 -43.96 -68.87 8.83
C GLN A 908 -44.64 -70.11 8.24
N ALA A 909 -44.97 -71.11 9.07
CA ALA A 909 -45.62 -72.33 8.60
C ALA A 909 -46.97 -72.06 7.91
N ILE A 910 -47.74 -71.08 8.41
CA ILE A 910 -49.00 -70.65 7.81
C ILE A 910 -48.75 -69.96 6.46
N LEU A 911 -47.71 -69.13 6.35
CA LEU A 911 -47.38 -68.45 5.10
C LEU A 911 -46.93 -69.43 4.02
N GLU A 912 -46.20 -70.48 4.39
CA GLU A 912 -45.83 -71.58 3.49
C GLU A 912 -47.05 -72.38 3.01
N GLU A 913 -48.00 -72.67 3.92
CA GLU A 913 -49.29 -73.31 3.58
C GLU A 913 -50.09 -72.45 2.58
N LEU A 914 -50.07 -71.13 2.76
CA LEU A 914 -50.74 -70.19 1.87
C LEU A 914 -49.95 -69.92 0.58
N HIS A 915 -48.80 -70.56 0.37
CA HIS A 915 -47.93 -70.40 -0.80
C HIS A 915 -47.38 -68.97 -1.00
N VAL A 916 -47.12 -68.23 0.07
CA VAL A 916 -46.47 -66.92 -0.01
C VAL A 916 -45.04 -67.08 -0.56
N ASN A 917 -44.65 -66.24 -1.52
CA ASN A 917 -43.36 -66.37 -2.21
C ASN A 917 -42.17 -66.00 -1.30
N PHE A 918 -42.29 -64.90 -0.55
CA PHE A 918 -41.21 -64.35 0.27
C PHE A 918 -41.70 -63.98 1.67
N SER A 919 -40.83 -64.15 2.67
CA SER A 919 -41.08 -63.79 4.06
C SER A 919 -40.00 -62.83 4.57
N GLN A 920 -40.42 -61.73 5.21
CA GLN A 920 -39.51 -60.73 5.76
C GLN A 920 -39.81 -60.50 7.24
N GLY A 921 -38.79 -60.59 8.09
CA GLY A 921 -38.95 -60.30 9.51
C GLY A 921 -37.80 -60.83 10.37
N TYR A 922 -37.90 -60.58 11.68
CA TYR A 922 -36.82 -60.86 12.63
C TYR A 922 -36.54 -62.34 12.84
N LEU A 923 -37.44 -63.22 12.42
CA LEU A 923 -37.17 -64.67 12.37
C LEU A 923 -35.94 -64.98 11.49
N PHE A 924 -35.80 -64.26 10.38
CA PHE A 924 -34.75 -64.51 9.38
C PHE A 924 -33.64 -63.48 9.42
N SER A 925 -33.98 -62.19 9.50
CA SER A 925 -33.00 -61.11 9.40
C SER A 925 -33.47 -59.86 10.13
N LYS A 926 -32.60 -59.33 11.01
CA LYS A 926 -32.75 -57.97 11.56
C LYS A 926 -32.02 -56.98 10.66
N PRO A 927 -32.52 -55.74 10.52
CA PRO A 927 -31.81 -54.68 9.81
C PRO A 927 -30.40 -54.51 10.36
N SER A 928 -29.39 -54.59 9.50
CA SER A 928 -27.98 -54.51 9.89
C SER A 928 -27.18 -53.68 8.87
N ALA A 929 -26.03 -53.13 9.28
CA ALA A 929 -25.23 -52.26 8.42
C ALA A 929 -24.55 -53.01 7.25
N LEU A 930 -24.45 -54.35 7.33
CA LEU A 930 -23.81 -55.20 6.32
C LEU A 930 -24.75 -56.35 5.98
N ILE A 931 -24.79 -56.78 4.72
CA ILE A 931 -25.53 -57.98 4.36
C ILE A 931 -24.81 -59.23 4.87
N HIS A 932 -25.57 -60.18 5.42
CA HIS A 932 -25.06 -61.48 5.82
C HIS A 932 -25.39 -62.52 4.74
N GLN A 933 -24.40 -62.91 3.93
CA GLN A 933 -24.52 -64.10 3.10
C GLN A 933 -24.27 -65.32 3.98
N ALA A 934 -25.33 -66.08 4.30
CA ALA A 934 -25.16 -67.35 5.00
C ALA A 934 -24.29 -68.27 4.13
N SER A 935 -23.18 -68.76 4.69
CA SER A 935 -22.38 -69.84 4.09
C SER A 935 -23.05 -71.17 4.42
N VAL A 936 -23.61 -71.81 3.38
CA VAL A 936 -24.14 -73.19 3.29
C VAL A 936 -25.18 -73.61 4.34
#